data_AF-A0A849M9C8-F1
#
_entry.id   AF-A0A849M9C8-F1
#
_cell.length_a   1.000
_cell.length_b   1.000
_cell.length_c   1.000
_cell.angle_alpha   90.00
_cell.angle_beta   90.00
_cell.angle_gamma   90.00
#
_symmetry.space_group_name_H-M   'P 1'
#
loop_
_entity.id
_entity.type
_entity.pdbx_description
1 polymer ?
#
loop_
_entity_poly.entity_id
_entity_poly.type
_entity_poly.pdbx_seq_one_letter_code
_entity_poly.pdbx_strand_id
1 'polypeptide(L)'
;MANSKISGFYKKSIQERLRILQKNDLLNKDDYTLLKNGKGFLQTEESDKMIENVISVFGLPMGMGLNFLVNGKDYAVPMVVEEPSIVAAVSSMAKIIRQAGGFISESSEPILIGQIQVVDIKNLSAAKNAVLTNKEEIINLANSMHPNMVARGGGVRDVEVRILKAGEGKKEMLIVHLLVDVQDAMGANLVNSMCEGVASLIEKITGGRVFLRILSNLTDRSMVKTTCTIPTKLLDGKKYSGDEVRDGIILANDFAEADPYRAATHNKGIMNGIDPLIIATGNDWRAIEAGAHAYAARSGQYTSLTKWFQNENGDLVGILELPVRVGIVGGSLESNPMVGVAYRLLGINSARELAELIGAVGLAQNLGAIRALATEGIQSGHMSLHARSVAMTAGATPDEFETVVEELIDSGDIKVWKAKEIIENIKTKETKSQVETILSPTESTMPTGFGKIILLGEHAVVYGSHAIAAPVPLAMQAKVNDSNKEGIHLLIPRWGVEERLYRGVEHKYSIFQSLDLILDELDLHDRNMQIEVFPHVPRAMGLGGSAALAVAIIRALSEHYKLNLADKRIADLSYKSENIVHGTASGIDNTLATYGRFIQFKKGTPPIMQNIEVKEPIRVVIGLTWVESLTAKMVTRVAKAWEGNKKLYNHIFLQIDELVLEAGEAIKTGNLEQLGELMNINQGYLNALQVSGREIEEIIDIARSNGALGAKLTGGGGGGAIIALCPDNWEIVAKAIRAAGYQAMVADIK
;
A
#
# COMPACT_ATOMS: atom_id res chain seq x y z
N MET A 1 21.70 -1.28 -13.37
CA MET A 1 21.77 -0.07 -12.52
C MET A 1 20.40 0.10 -11.88
N ALA A 2 20.36 0.35 -10.58
CA ALA A 2 19.10 0.57 -9.87
C ALA A 2 18.35 1.77 -10.48
N ASN A 3 17.07 1.59 -10.79
CA ASN A 3 16.25 2.62 -11.44
C ASN A 3 15.29 3.25 -10.41
N SER A 4 15.45 4.54 -10.14
CA SER A 4 14.59 5.28 -9.21
C SER A 4 13.21 5.64 -9.80
N LYS A 5 13.01 5.43 -11.11
CA LYS A 5 11.77 5.75 -11.83
C LYS A 5 10.76 4.63 -11.72
N ILE A 6 9.86 4.73 -10.74
CA ILE A 6 8.81 3.73 -10.51
C ILE A 6 7.43 4.37 -10.70
N SER A 7 6.77 4.02 -11.81
CA SER A 7 5.45 4.57 -12.14
C SER A 7 4.36 4.03 -11.21
N GLY A 8 3.49 4.92 -10.73
CA GLY A 8 2.33 4.57 -9.92
C GLY A 8 2.65 3.95 -8.56
N PHE A 9 3.87 4.13 -8.03
CA PHE A 9 4.31 3.52 -6.77
C PHE A 9 3.36 3.80 -5.58
N TYR A 10 2.87 5.04 -5.49
CA TYR A 10 1.95 5.47 -4.44
C TYR A 10 0.57 4.78 -4.51
N LYS A 11 0.14 4.29 -5.68
CA LYS A 11 -1.13 3.58 -5.86
C LYS A 11 -1.08 2.11 -5.46
N LYS A 12 0.11 1.58 -5.19
CA LYS A 12 0.33 0.15 -4.93
C LYS A 12 0.27 -0.17 -3.45
N SER A 13 -0.11 -1.40 -3.13
CA SER A 13 -0.03 -1.95 -1.76
C SER A 13 1.43 -2.02 -1.28
N ILE A 14 1.63 -2.11 0.03
CA ILE A 14 2.97 -2.23 0.64
C ILE A 14 3.72 -3.45 0.07
N GLN A 15 3.05 -4.60 -0.06
CA GLN A 15 3.66 -5.82 -0.59
C GLN A 15 4.12 -5.65 -2.05
N GLU A 16 3.31 -4.99 -2.87
CA GLU A 16 3.68 -4.70 -4.25
C GLU A 16 4.84 -3.70 -4.34
N ARG A 17 4.86 -2.67 -3.47
CA ARG A 17 5.97 -1.72 -3.37
C ARG A 17 7.28 -2.46 -3.07
N LEU A 18 7.29 -3.34 -2.05
CA LEU A 18 8.46 -4.14 -1.70
C LEU A 18 8.93 -5.06 -2.85
N ARG A 19 8.00 -5.73 -3.54
CA ARG A 19 8.34 -6.56 -4.71
C ARG A 19 8.97 -5.75 -5.84
N ILE A 20 8.49 -4.53 -6.06
CA ILE A 20 9.04 -3.65 -7.09
C ILE A 20 10.44 -3.17 -6.72
N LEU A 21 10.68 -2.81 -5.46
CA LEU A 21 12.02 -2.45 -4.98
C LEU A 21 13.00 -3.62 -5.17
N GLN A 22 12.58 -4.84 -4.82
CA GLN A 22 13.37 -6.05 -5.07
C GLN A 22 13.64 -6.28 -6.56
N LYS A 23 12.62 -6.14 -7.42
CA LYS A 23 12.77 -6.35 -8.88
C LYS A 23 13.69 -5.32 -9.55
N ASN A 24 13.83 -4.12 -8.98
CA ASN A 24 14.70 -3.07 -9.49
C ASN A 24 16.11 -3.08 -8.85
N ASP A 25 16.49 -4.19 -8.20
CA ASP A 25 17.77 -4.35 -7.51
C ASP A 25 18.04 -3.29 -6.42
N LEU A 26 16.98 -2.69 -5.88
CA LEU A 26 17.08 -1.73 -4.75
C LEU A 26 17.06 -2.45 -3.39
N LEU A 27 16.47 -3.65 -3.33
CA LEU A 27 16.48 -4.50 -2.15
C LEU A 27 17.08 -5.87 -2.50
N ASN A 28 18.02 -6.33 -1.69
CA ASN A 28 18.46 -7.72 -1.76
C ASN A 28 17.38 -8.66 -1.17
N LYS A 29 17.59 -9.97 -1.30
CA LYS A 29 16.65 -10.99 -0.86
C LYS A 29 16.40 -10.98 0.66
N ASP A 30 17.44 -10.69 1.43
CA ASP A 30 17.39 -10.71 2.89
C ASP A 30 16.63 -9.49 3.41
N ASP A 31 16.91 -8.30 2.89
CA ASP A 31 16.22 -7.04 3.21
C ASP A 31 14.74 -7.09 2.81
N TYR A 32 14.44 -7.65 1.62
CA TYR A 32 13.06 -7.87 1.21
C TYR A 32 12.32 -8.79 2.20
N THR A 33 12.97 -9.85 2.66
CA THR A 33 12.39 -10.80 3.62
C THR A 33 12.20 -10.15 5.00
N LEU A 34 13.16 -9.36 5.45
CA LEU A 34 13.12 -8.59 6.70
C LEU A 34 11.91 -7.62 6.71
N LEU A 35 11.77 -6.83 5.64
CA LEU A 35 10.69 -5.86 5.47
C LEU A 35 9.33 -6.53 5.29
N LYS A 36 9.25 -7.59 4.48
CA LYS A 36 7.99 -8.32 4.22
C LYS A 36 7.40 -8.94 5.48
N ASN A 37 8.25 -9.47 6.36
CA ASN A 37 7.81 -10.15 7.56
C ASN A 37 7.58 -9.20 8.75
N GLY A 38 7.76 -7.89 8.57
CA GLY A 38 7.65 -6.92 9.65
C GLY A 38 8.66 -7.16 10.78
N LYS A 39 9.82 -7.75 10.48
CA LYS A 39 10.87 -8.06 11.47
C LYS A 39 11.99 -7.03 11.51
N GLY A 40 11.85 -5.93 10.78
CA GLY A 40 12.81 -4.82 10.78
C GLY A 40 12.70 -3.88 11.98
N PHE A 41 11.87 -4.17 12.98
CA PHE A 41 11.76 -3.30 14.15
C PHE A 41 12.98 -3.46 15.06
N LEU A 42 13.51 -2.33 15.53
CA LEU A 42 14.49 -2.30 16.62
C LEU A 42 13.88 -2.97 17.85
N GLN A 43 14.58 -3.93 18.45
CA GLN A 43 14.08 -4.63 19.64
C GLN A 43 14.34 -3.79 20.90
N THR A 44 13.51 -3.96 21.93
CA THR A 44 13.62 -3.19 23.18
C THR A 44 15.00 -3.40 23.83
N GLU A 45 15.52 -4.63 23.81
CA GLU A 45 16.84 -4.98 24.37
C GLU A 45 18.01 -4.35 23.61
N GLU A 46 17.84 -4.05 22.32
CA GLU A 46 18.83 -3.34 21.52
C GLU A 46 18.76 -1.84 21.80
N SER A 47 17.54 -1.29 21.91
CA SER A 47 17.33 0.13 22.23
C SER A 47 17.83 0.53 23.62
N ASP A 48 17.73 -0.34 24.64
CA ASP A 48 18.27 -0.10 25.99
C ASP A 48 19.80 0.05 26.02
N LYS A 49 20.49 -0.43 24.98
CA LYS A 49 21.94 -0.21 24.79
C LYS A 49 22.26 1.07 24.02
N MET A 50 21.25 1.73 23.44
CA MET A 50 21.43 2.95 22.64
C MET A 50 21.26 4.22 23.45
N ILE A 51 20.31 4.25 24.40
CA ILE A 51 20.01 5.40 25.26
C ILE A 51 19.61 4.94 26.66
N GLU A 52 19.54 5.87 27.62
CA GLU A 52 19.16 5.59 29.00
C GLU A 52 17.62 5.54 29.21
N ASN A 53 17.17 4.82 30.24
CA ASN A 53 15.77 4.77 30.70
C ASN A 53 14.75 4.31 29.63
N VAL A 54 15.13 3.32 28.82
CA VAL A 54 14.26 2.78 27.77
C VAL A 54 13.10 1.98 28.37
N ILE A 55 11.88 2.31 27.95
CA ILE A 55 10.66 1.57 28.31
C ILE A 55 9.97 0.93 27.10
N SER A 56 10.23 1.42 25.89
CA SER A 56 9.63 0.96 24.65
C SER A 56 10.33 1.58 23.43
N VAL A 57 9.96 1.13 22.23
CA VAL A 57 10.42 1.66 20.93
C VAL A 57 9.27 2.43 20.27
N PHE A 58 9.56 3.65 19.81
CA PHE A 58 8.60 4.49 19.08
C PHE A 58 8.83 4.38 17.57
N GLY A 59 7.81 3.92 16.82
CA GLY A 59 7.89 3.73 15.38
C GLY A 59 7.38 4.94 14.58
N LEU A 60 8.10 5.30 13.51
CA LEU A 60 7.68 6.28 12.50
C LEU A 60 7.54 5.63 11.11
N PRO A 61 6.64 6.11 10.25
CA PRO A 61 6.50 5.58 8.89
C PRO A 61 7.77 5.78 8.05
N MET A 62 8.17 4.76 7.31
CA MET A 62 9.25 4.84 6.31
C MET A 62 8.65 4.82 4.89
N GLY A 63 8.82 5.92 4.17
CA GLY A 63 8.47 6.08 2.76
C GLY A 63 9.69 6.09 1.84
N MET A 64 9.44 6.19 0.53
CA MET A 64 10.48 6.29 -0.50
C MET A 64 10.25 7.54 -1.37
N GLY A 65 11.21 8.46 -1.33
CA GLY A 65 11.37 9.55 -2.30
C GLY A 65 11.97 9.02 -3.61
N LEU A 66 11.24 9.15 -4.71
CA LEU A 66 11.60 8.56 -6.00
C LEU A 66 12.04 9.60 -7.04
N ASN A 67 12.63 9.13 -8.14
CA ASN A 67 13.02 9.90 -9.32
C ASN A 67 14.25 10.81 -9.18
N PHE A 68 14.99 10.75 -8.08
CA PHE A 68 16.17 11.58 -7.87
C PHE A 68 17.29 11.22 -8.86
N LEU A 69 17.78 12.24 -9.56
CA LEU A 69 18.96 12.19 -10.43
C LEU A 69 19.93 13.26 -9.94
N VAL A 70 21.01 12.87 -9.27
CA VAL A 70 21.99 13.80 -8.72
C VAL A 70 23.35 13.47 -9.32
N ASN A 71 24.01 14.46 -9.94
CA ASN A 71 25.31 14.28 -10.61
C ASN A 71 25.31 13.10 -11.62
N GLY A 72 24.19 12.90 -12.32
CA GLY A 72 24.01 11.80 -13.28
C GLY A 72 23.74 10.42 -12.68
N LYS A 73 23.66 10.29 -11.34
CA LYS A 73 23.35 9.04 -10.64
C LYS A 73 21.91 9.01 -10.11
N ASP A 74 21.28 7.85 -10.26
CA ASP A 74 19.91 7.56 -9.83
C ASP A 74 19.85 7.21 -8.32
N TYR A 75 18.90 7.80 -7.59
CA TYR A 75 18.69 7.52 -6.16
C TYR A 75 17.22 7.26 -5.82
N ALA A 76 16.99 6.24 -5.00
CA ALA A 76 15.73 6.03 -4.30
C ALA A 76 15.95 6.36 -2.81
N VAL A 77 15.30 7.43 -2.34
CA VAL A 77 15.61 8.08 -1.06
C VAL A 77 14.70 7.53 0.04
N PRO A 78 15.20 6.78 1.02
CA PRO A 78 14.41 6.40 2.18
C PRO A 78 14.11 7.63 3.04
N MET A 79 12.87 7.77 3.51
CA MET A 79 12.43 8.92 4.31
C MET A 79 11.58 8.46 5.48
N VAL A 80 11.96 8.80 6.71
CA VAL A 80 11.20 8.48 7.93
C VAL A 80 10.50 9.74 8.44
N VAL A 81 9.18 9.81 8.30
CA VAL A 81 8.39 11.01 8.65
C VAL A 81 6.91 10.69 8.86
N GLU A 82 6.28 11.40 9.79
CA GLU A 82 4.85 11.32 10.09
C GLU A 82 4.01 12.32 9.29
N GLU A 83 4.60 13.48 8.94
CA GLU A 83 3.89 14.54 8.24
C GLU A 83 3.52 14.10 6.80
N PRO A 84 2.22 14.14 6.44
CA PRO A 84 1.80 13.73 5.12
C PRO A 84 2.29 14.67 4.01
N SER A 85 2.20 14.19 2.78
CA SER A 85 2.54 14.90 1.53
C SER A 85 4.04 15.14 1.30
N ILE A 86 4.89 15.11 2.32
CA ILE A 86 6.34 15.31 2.18
C ILE A 86 6.94 14.38 1.13
N VAL A 87 6.78 13.06 1.30
CA VAL A 87 7.35 12.04 0.40
C VAL A 87 6.80 12.19 -1.04
N ALA A 88 5.53 12.59 -1.16
CA ALA A 88 4.89 12.81 -2.46
C ALA A 88 5.43 14.07 -3.14
N ALA A 89 5.61 15.17 -2.39
CA ALA A 89 6.12 16.43 -2.87
C ALA A 89 7.55 16.28 -3.40
N VAL A 90 8.47 15.70 -2.61
CA VAL A 90 9.85 15.46 -3.07
C VAL A 90 9.88 14.56 -4.30
N SER A 91 9.09 13.48 -4.34
CA SER A 91 9.07 12.55 -5.48
C SER A 91 8.55 13.22 -6.76
N SER A 92 7.56 14.10 -6.62
CA SER A 92 6.98 14.86 -7.72
C SER A 92 7.98 15.90 -8.25
N MET A 93 8.62 16.66 -7.36
CA MET A 93 9.59 17.69 -7.75
C MET A 93 10.86 17.07 -8.34
N ALA A 94 11.38 15.99 -7.74
CA ALA A 94 12.50 15.23 -8.29
C ALA A 94 12.19 14.71 -9.71
N LYS A 95 10.94 14.30 -9.98
CA LYS A 95 10.51 13.89 -11.33
C LYS A 95 10.57 15.04 -12.34
N ILE A 96 10.11 16.23 -11.97
CA ILE A 96 10.16 17.43 -12.83
C ILE A 96 11.62 17.81 -13.08
N ILE A 97 12.43 17.90 -12.03
CA ILE A 97 13.84 18.28 -12.12
C ILE A 97 14.64 17.26 -12.93
N ARG A 98 14.35 15.96 -12.80
CA ARG A 98 14.93 14.91 -13.64
C ARG A 98 14.67 15.14 -15.13
N GLN A 99 13.46 15.54 -15.50
CA GLN A 99 13.13 15.84 -16.90
C GLN A 99 13.91 17.05 -17.44
N ALA A 100 14.41 17.90 -16.56
CA ALA A 100 15.25 19.04 -16.88
C ALA A 100 16.77 18.75 -16.83
N GLY A 101 17.18 17.51 -16.50
CA GLY A 101 18.59 17.11 -16.43
C GLY A 101 19.06 16.67 -15.04
N GLY A 102 18.22 16.80 -14.00
CA GLY A 102 18.54 16.43 -12.63
C GLY A 102 19.16 17.56 -11.81
N PHE A 103 19.73 17.19 -10.67
CA PHE A 103 20.43 18.07 -9.75
C PHE A 103 21.94 18.01 -10.00
N ILE A 104 22.60 19.15 -9.86
CA ILE A 104 24.05 19.26 -9.76
C ILE A 104 24.37 19.61 -8.32
N SER A 105 25.18 18.81 -7.65
CA SER A 105 25.54 19.04 -6.25
C SER A 105 27.03 18.87 -6.02
N GLU A 106 27.59 19.74 -5.18
CA GLU A 106 28.98 19.68 -4.76
C GLU A 106 29.08 19.85 -3.24
N SER A 107 30.07 19.20 -2.64
CA SER A 107 30.35 19.27 -1.21
C SER A 107 31.80 19.71 -0.97
N SER A 108 32.04 20.51 0.06
CA SER A 108 33.39 20.82 0.52
C SER A 108 34.04 19.64 1.24
N GLU A 109 35.29 19.81 1.67
CA GLU A 109 35.93 18.83 2.54
C GLU A 109 35.17 18.66 3.87
N PRO A 110 35.16 17.45 4.47
CA PRO A 110 34.40 17.15 5.67
C PRO A 110 35.10 17.67 6.94
N ILE A 111 35.32 18.97 7.00
CA ILE A 111 36.01 19.65 8.10
C ILE A 111 35.00 20.04 9.19
N LEU A 112 35.27 19.59 10.42
CA LEU A 112 34.61 20.00 11.63
C LEU A 112 35.46 20.98 12.45
N ILE A 113 34.79 21.80 13.25
CA ILE A 113 35.43 22.72 14.18
C ILE A 113 35.33 22.15 15.60
N GLY A 114 36.46 21.89 16.24
CA GLY A 114 36.56 21.65 17.68
C GLY A 114 36.94 22.93 18.41
N GLN A 115 36.16 23.36 19.41
CA GLN A 115 36.41 24.60 20.15
C GLN A 115 36.98 24.34 21.53
N ILE A 116 38.05 25.07 21.86
CA ILE A 116 38.69 25.08 23.17
C ILE A 116 38.61 26.50 23.70
N GLN A 117 37.84 26.70 24.76
CA GLN A 117 37.68 27.99 25.41
C GLN A 117 38.76 28.15 26.48
N VAL A 118 39.54 29.22 26.38
CA VAL A 118 40.58 29.58 27.35
C VAL A 118 40.24 30.91 28.02
N VAL A 119 40.25 30.91 29.34
CA VAL A 119 39.90 32.04 30.20
C VAL A 119 41.03 32.37 31.16
N ASP A 120 40.87 33.46 31.92
CA ASP A 120 41.83 33.90 32.93
C ASP A 120 43.24 34.21 32.37
N ILE A 121 43.30 34.69 31.11
CA ILE A 121 44.53 35.07 30.41
C ILE A 121 44.90 36.52 30.72
N LYS A 122 46.16 36.77 31.12
CA LYS A 122 46.67 38.13 31.39
C LYS A 122 46.87 38.97 30.13
N ASN A 123 47.38 38.37 29.05
CA ASN A 123 47.62 39.04 27.78
C ASN A 123 47.12 38.16 26.61
N LEU A 124 45.93 38.48 26.11
CA LEU A 124 45.25 37.71 25.06
C LEU A 124 46.01 37.74 23.73
N SER A 125 46.63 38.86 23.38
CA SER A 125 47.39 38.97 22.12
C SER A 125 48.64 38.10 22.14
N ALA A 126 49.37 38.08 23.27
CA ALA A 126 50.52 37.22 23.46
C ALA A 126 50.11 35.73 23.45
N ALA A 127 49.03 35.38 24.16
CA ALA A 127 48.50 34.01 24.18
C ALA A 127 48.06 33.53 22.79
N LYS A 128 47.38 34.39 22.01
CA LYS A 128 47.00 34.10 20.61
C LYS A 128 48.22 33.78 19.76
N ASN A 129 49.24 34.64 19.81
CA ASN A 129 50.46 34.43 19.03
C ASN A 129 51.19 33.16 19.49
N ALA A 130 51.22 32.88 20.79
CA ALA A 130 51.84 31.66 21.33
C ALA A 130 51.15 30.39 20.82
N VAL A 131 49.82 30.35 20.75
CA VAL A 131 49.08 29.21 20.17
C VAL A 131 49.41 29.06 18.68
N LEU A 132 49.43 30.15 17.92
CA LEU A 132 49.73 30.10 16.48
C LEU A 132 51.18 29.66 16.20
N THR A 133 52.15 30.10 17.00
CA THR A 133 53.55 29.68 16.88
C THR A 133 53.74 28.19 17.18
N ASN A 134 52.94 27.63 18.09
CA ASN A 134 52.98 26.21 18.48
C ASN A 134 51.92 25.37 17.75
N LYS A 135 51.36 25.86 16.63
CA LYS A 135 50.30 25.19 15.87
C LYS A 135 50.65 23.75 15.49
N GLU A 136 51.86 23.51 14.98
CA GLU A 136 52.32 22.17 14.59
C GLU A 136 52.37 21.20 15.77
N GLU A 137 52.83 21.66 16.95
CA GLU A 137 52.86 20.83 18.16
C GLU A 137 51.44 20.42 18.59
N ILE A 138 50.50 21.37 18.53
CA ILE A 138 49.08 21.13 18.85
C ILE A 138 48.46 20.13 17.87
N ILE A 139 48.69 20.31 16.57
CA ILE A 139 48.19 19.42 15.51
C ILE A 139 48.74 18.01 15.71
N ASN A 140 50.06 17.87 15.92
CA ASN A 140 50.70 16.57 16.11
C ASN A 140 50.18 15.86 17.35
N LEU A 141 50.01 16.58 18.46
CA LEU A 141 49.43 16.02 19.69
C LEU A 141 47.99 15.56 19.46
N ALA A 142 47.12 16.39 18.88
CA ALA A 142 45.74 16.02 18.60
C ALA A 142 45.66 14.78 17.68
N ASN A 143 46.45 14.75 16.61
CA ASN A 143 46.48 13.66 15.65
C ASN A 143 47.01 12.34 16.24
N SER A 144 47.93 12.41 17.21
CA SER A 144 48.45 11.23 17.91
C SER A 144 47.38 10.44 18.68
N MET A 145 46.27 11.08 19.03
CA MET A 145 45.15 10.46 19.77
C MET A 145 44.28 9.59 18.86
N HIS A 146 44.29 9.84 17.55
CA HIS A 146 43.46 9.12 16.58
C HIS A 146 44.27 8.65 15.35
N PRO A 147 45.29 7.78 15.53
CA PRO A 147 46.20 7.38 14.46
C PRO A 147 45.50 6.67 13.29
N ASN A 148 44.41 5.93 13.56
CA ASN A 148 43.65 5.24 12.51
C ASN A 148 42.93 6.19 11.55
N MET A 149 42.50 7.35 12.02
CA MET A 149 41.89 8.36 11.15
C MET A 149 42.95 9.07 10.31
N VAL A 150 44.08 9.42 10.93
CA VAL A 150 45.24 10.00 10.23
C VAL A 150 45.75 9.06 9.15
N ALA A 151 45.81 7.75 9.43
CA ALA A 151 46.19 6.73 8.46
C ALA A 151 45.22 6.62 7.26
N ARG A 152 43.94 6.97 7.45
CA ARG A 152 42.94 7.07 6.37
C ARG A 152 42.96 8.41 5.66
N GLY A 153 43.90 9.27 6.01
CA GLY A 153 44.09 10.57 5.41
C GLY A 153 43.40 11.72 6.17
N GLY A 154 42.62 11.49 7.23
CA GLY A 154 41.95 12.54 8.00
C GLY A 154 42.80 13.21 9.08
N GLY A 155 42.15 13.72 10.14
CA GLY A 155 42.79 14.34 11.31
C GLY A 155 42.75 15.87 11.30
N VAL A 156 43.37 16.49 12.31
CA VAL A 156 43.51 17.95 12.41
C VAL A 156 44.37 18.47 11.27
N ARG A 157 43.81 19.41 10.50
CA ARG A 157 44.44 20.09 9.37
C ARG A 157 45.00 21.46 9.74
N ASP A 158 44.31 22.16 10.63
CA ASP A 158 44.64 23.53 10.98
C ASP A 158 44.20 23.86 12.42
N VAL A 159 44.73 24.96 12.95
CA VAL A 159 44.36 25.57 14.22
C VAL A 159 44.11 27.07 13.98
N GLU A 160 42.89 27.53 14.27
CA GLU A 160 42.55 28.95 14.25
C GLU A 160 42.40 29.50 15.67
N VAL A 161 42.62 30.80 15.87
CA VAL A 161 42.49 31.43 17.20
C VAL A 161 41.70 32.73 17.10
N ARG A 162 40.64 32.82 17.91
CA ARG A 162 39.73 33.97 17.97
C ARG A 162 39.75 34.58 19.37
N ILE A 163 39.63 35.90 19.46
CA ILE A 163 39.38 36.60 20.72
C ILE A 163 37.94 37.11 20.65
N LEU A 164 37.11 36.71 21.62
CA LEU A 164 35.69 37.03 21.64
C LEU A 164 35.32 37.77 22.93
N LYS A 165 34.32 38.64 22.83
CA LYS A 165 33.71 39.36 23.96
C LYS A 165 32.20 39.26 23.87
N ALA A 166 31.55 38.76 24.92
CA ALA A 166 30.11 38.45 24.91
C ALA A 166 29.20 39.68 25.15
N GLY A 167 29.75 40.89 25.23
CA GLY A 167 29.01 42.13 25.49
C GLY A 167 29.77 43.12 26.37
N GLU A 168 29.17 44.27 26.63
CA GLU A 168 29.75 45.30 27.49
C GLU A 168 29.90 44.80 28.94
N GLY A 169 31.00 45.18 29.61
CA GLY A 169 31.31 44.75 30.98
C GLY A 169 31.75 43.28 31.16
N LYS A 170 31.69 42.42 30.12
CA LYS A 170 32.15 41.03 30.20
C LYS A 170 33.63 40.87 29.85
N LYS A 171 34.29 39.89 30.47
CA LYS A 171 35.68 39.53 30.18
C LYS A 171 35.82 38.97 28.76
N GLU A 172 36.93 39.29 28.12
CA GLU A 172 37.33 38.68 26.86
C GLU A 172 37.82 37.24 27.07
N MET A 173 37.66 36.41 26.06
CA MET A 173 38.05 35.00 26.06
C MET A 173 38.80 34.66 24.77
N LEU A 174 39.74 33.73 24.87
CA LEU A 174 40.46 33.20 23.73
C LEU A 174 39.86 31.85 23.35
N ILE A 175 39.46 31.69 22.10
CA ILE A 175 38.90 30.46 21.57
C ILE A 175 39.86 29.89 20.54
N VAL A 176 40.34 28.67 20.79
CA VAL A 176 41.14 27.91 19.84
C VAL A 176 40.20 26.98 19.08
N HIS A 177 40.27 26.99 17.76
CA HIS A 177 39.56 26.07 16.89
C HIS A 177 40.54 25.05 16.35
N LEU A 178 40.23 23.75 16.47
CA LEU A 178 40.84 22.68 15.70
C LEU A 178 40.00 22.44 14.46
N LEU A 179 40.58 22.54 13.26
CA LEU A 179 39.92 22.19 12.01
C LEU A 179 40.22 20.73 11.70
N VAL A 180 39.23 19.86 11.88
CA VAL A 180 39.40 18.39 11.87
C VAL A 180 38.71 17.78 10.67
N ASP A 181 39.48 17.13 9.80
CA ASP A 181 38.95 16.29 8.73
C ASP A 181 38.53 14.93 9.30
N VAL A 182 37.21 14.72 9.33
CA VAL A 182 36.60 13.51 9.93
C VAL A 182 36.22 12.44 8.90
N GLN A 183 36.61 12.62 7.64
CA GLN A 183 36.38 11.66 6.55
C GLN A 183 34.89 11.26 6.46
N ASP A 184 34.58 9.97 6.62
CA ASP A 184 33.23 9.42 6.55
C ASP A 184 32.50 9.32 7.90
N ALA A 185 33.14 9.69 9.01
CA ALA A 185 32.53 9.67 10.34
C ALA A 185 31.79 10.98 10.62
N MET A 186 30.70 10.94 11.39
CA MET A 186 30.03 12.18 11.82
C MET A 186 30.99 13.08 12.61
N GLY A 187 31.82 12.49 13.49
CA GLY A 187 33.03 13.12 14.03
C GLY A 187 32.91 13.78 15.41
N ALA A 188 31.73 13.88 16.01
CA ALA A 188 31.52 14.60 17.27
C ALA A 188 32.42 14.10 18.43
N ASN A 189 32.34 12.82 18.79
CA ASN A 189 33.13 12.25 19.89
C ASN A 189 34.65 12.37 19.64
N LEU A 190 35.05 12.18 18.38
CA LEU A 190 36.43 12.22 17.95
C LEU A 190 37.02 13.64 18.08
N VAL A 191 36.28 14.66 17.64
CA VAL A 191 36.70 16.06 17.79
C VAL A 191 36.76 16.46 19.26
N ASN A 192 35.79 16.01 20.08
CA ASN A 192 35.80 16.27 21.52
C ASN A 192 37.03 15.67 22.21
N SER A 193 37.36 14.40 21.91
CA SER A 193 38.55 13.75 22.44
C SER A 193 39.85 14.47 22.05
N MET A 194 39.94 14.97 20.81
CA MET A 194 41.08 15.79 20.38
C MET A 194 41.16 17.11 21.18
N CYS A 195 40.04 17.81 21.36
CA CYS A 195 40.00 19.03 22.16
C CYS A 195 40.37 18.78 23.63
N GLU A 196 39.94 17.66 24.20
CA GLU A 196 40.30 17.23 25.55
C GLU A 196 41.78 16.96 25.69
N GLY A 197 42.35 16.18 24.77
CA GLY A 197 43.73 15.76 24.89
C GLY A 197 44.76 16.88 24.66
N VAL A 198 44.44 17.93 23.89
CA VAL A 198 45.34 19.09 23.74
C VAL A 198 45.15 20.15 24.83
N ALA A 199 44.16 20.01 25.71
CA ALA A 199 43.79 21.05 26.68
C ALA A 199 44.96 21.48 27.57
N SER A 200 45.70 20.53 28.15
CA SER A 200 46.84 20.83 29.03
C SER A 200 47.99 21.52 28.30
N LEU A 201 48.20 21.21 27.01
CA LEU A 201 49.19 21.90 26.19
C LEU A 201 48.76 23.35 25.95
N ILE A 202 47.48 23.57 25.64
CA ILE A 202 46.92 24.92 25.46
C ILE A 202 47.01 25.74 26.74
N GLU A 203 46.73 25.18 27.92
CA GLU A 203 46.91 25.87 29.21
C GLU A 203 48.37 26.28 29.42
N LYS A 204 49.31 25.37 29.15
CA LYS A 204 50.75 25.63 29.26
C LYS A 204 51.21 26.75 28.32
N ILE A 205 50.76 26.74 27.07
CA ILE A 205 51.14 27.74 26.05
C ILE A 205 50.56 29.12 26.39
N THR A 206 49.30 29.16 26.85
CA THR A 206 48.57 30.42 27.04
C THR A 206 48.74 31.01 28.44
N GLY A 207 49.12 30.19 29.43
CA GLY A 207 49.10 30.56 30.85
C GLY A 207 47.70 30.82 31.41
N GLY A 208 46.66 30.46 30.65
CA GLY A 208 45.26 30.55 31.04
C GLY A 208 44.69 29.21 31.49
N ARG A 209 43.40 29.19 31.79
CA ARG A 209 42.65 27.99 32.17
C ARG A 209 41.70 27.58 31.05
N VAL A 210 41.73 26.31 30.65
CA VAL A 210 40.80 25.76 29.66
C VAL A 210 39.48 25.41 30.35
N PHE A 211 38.36 25.79 29.72
CA PHE A 211 37.02 25.56 30.25
C PHE A 211 36.21 24.59 29.39
N LEU A 212 35.69 25.03 28.24
CA LEU A 212 34.97 24.18 27.28
C LEU A 212 35.92 23.55 26.26
N ARG A 213 35.64 22.28 25.90
CA ARG A 213 36.33 21.47 24.90
C ARG A 213 35.27 20.68 24.14
N ILE A 214 34.74 21.27 23.08
CA ILE A 214 33.51 20.77 22.45
C ILE A 214 33.49 21.12 20.98
N LEU A 215 32.94 20.25 20.14
CA LEU A 215 32.67 20.57 18.74
C LEU A 215 31.71 21.77 18.59
N SER A 216 31.76 22.41 17.42
CA SER A 216 30.74 23.36 16.97
C SER A 216 29.78 22.68 15.99
N ASN A 217 28.47 22.81 16.22
CA ASN A 217 27.44 22.37 15.28
C ASN A 217 27.19 23.37 14.14
N LEU A 218 27.74 24.59 14.22
CA LEU A 218 27.86 25.46 13.06
C LEU A 218 28.98 24.91 12.16
N THR A 219 28.63 23.94 11.32
CA THR A 219 29.57 23.19 10.48
C THR A 219 29.84 23.90 9.16
N ASP A 220 30.11 25.21 9.22
CA ASP A 220 30.28 26.11 8.06
C ASP A 220 31.53 25.83 7.19
N ARG A 221 32.35 24.85 7.57
CA ARG A 221 33.45 24.30 6.76
C ARG A 221 33.08 23.02 5.99
N SER A 222 31.93 22.44 6.29
CA SER A 222 31.33 21.28 5.61
C SER A 222 30.06 21.73 4.87
N MET A 223 30.24 22.47 3.78
CA MET A 223 29.15 23.04 2.99
C MET A 223 28.73 22.12 1.86
N VAL A 224 27.43 22.09 1.59
CA VAL A 224 26.85 21.52 0.37
C VAL A 224 26.22 22.64 -0.42
N LYS A 225 26.47 22.62 -1.73
CA LYS A 225 25.77 23.46 -2.70
C LYS A 225 25.07 22.57 -3.72
N THR A 226 23.77 22.75 -3.87
CA THR A 226 22.97 22.02 -4.85
C THR A 226 22.22 23.00 -5.75
N THR A 227 22.20 22.71 -7.05
CA THR A 227 21.56 23.52 -8.08
C THR A 227 20.63 22.67 -8.94
N CYS A 228 19.53 23.26 -9.40
CA CYS A 228 18.71 22.74 -10.49
C CYS A 228 18.31 23.86 -11.45
N THR A 229 18.01 23.50 -12.70
CA THR A 229 17.49 24.41 -13.72
C THR A 229 16.28 23.76 -14.36
N ILE A 230 15.16 24.47 -14.44
CA ILE A 230 13.87 23.93 -14.88
C ILE A 230 13.28 24.84 -15.97
N PRO A 231 13.22 24.36 -17.22
CA PRO A 231 12.49 25.06 -18.28
C PRO A 231 11.02 25.25 -17.94
N THR A 232 10.48 26.43 -18.22
CA THR A 232 9.11 26.82 -17.84
C THR A 232 8.05 25.86 -18.39
N LYS A 233 8.25 25.28 -19.57
CA LYS A 233 7.37 24.23 -20.13
C LYS A 233 7.14 23.02 -19.21
N LEU A 234 8.07 22.74 -18.28
CA LEU A 234 7.94 21.64 -17.32
C LEU A 234 7.21 22.06 -16.04
N LEU A 235 6.98 23.36 -15.86
CA LEU A 235 6.23 23.94 -14.75
C LEU A 235 4.75 24.17 -15.08
N ASP A 236 4.36 24.07 -16.36
CA ASP A 236 2.99 24.25 -16.83
C ASP A 236 1.96 23.50 -15.97
N GLY A 237 0.97 24.25 -15.50
CA GLY A 237 -0.16 23.76 -14.73
C GLY A 237 -1.45 23.76 -15.54
N LYS A 238 -2.54 23.24 -14.94
CA LYS A 238 -3.87 23.29 -15.57
C LYS A 238 -4.45 24.71 -15.67
N LYS A 239 -4.04 25.62 -14.77
CA LYS A 239 -4.56 26.98 -14.64
C LYS A 239 -3.53 28.09 -14.80
N TYR A 240 -2.25 27.76 -14.68
CA TYR A 240 -1.14 28.73 -14.71
C TYR A 240 -0.12 28.26 -15.73
N SER A 241 0.38 29.20 -16.52
CA SER A 241 1.51 28.98 -17.42
C SER A 241 2.80 28.76 -16.63
N GLY A 242 3.76 28.07 -17.23
CA GLY A 242 5.06 27.83 -16.61
C GLY A 242 5.82 29.09 -16.21
N ASP A 243 5.64 30.18 -16.97
CA ASP A 243 6.22 31.49 -16.65
C ASP A 243 5.59 32.10 -15.38
N GLU A 244 4.25 32.07 -15.25
CA GLU A 244 3.57 32.52 -14.04
C GLU A 244 3.98 31.70 -12.81
N VAL A 245 4.16 30.38 -12.98
CA VAL A 245 4.64 29.51 -11.90
C VAL A 245 6.07 29.87 -11.51
N ARG A 246 6.97 30.08 -12.48
CA ARG A 246 8.36 30.52 -12.23
C ARG A 246 8.38 31.82 -11.45
N ASP A 247 7.66 32.83 -11.94
CA ASP A 247 7.70 34.18 -11.36
C ASP A 247 7.08 34.21 -9.95
N GLY A 248 6.01 33.44 -9.73
CA GLY A 248 5.44 33.25 -8.40
C GLY A 248 6.40 32.55 -7.42
N ILE A 249 7.20 31.58 -7.90
CA ILE A 249 8.24 30.92 -7.08
C ILE A 249 9.34 31.91 -6.67
N ILE A 250 9.81 32.72 -7.62
CA ILE A 250 10.83 33.76 -7.37
C ILE A 250 10.30 34.76 -6.33
N LEU A 251 9.08 35.28 -6.53
CA LEU A 251 8.46 36.22 -5.60
C LEU A 251 8.28 35.63 -4.19
N ALA A 252 7.93 34.35 -4.09
CA ALA A 252 7.82 33.66 -2.81
C ALA A 252 9.18 33.51 -2.10
N ASN A 253 10.27 33.32 -2.86
CA ASN A 253 11.63 33.32 -2.33
C ASN A 253 12.04 34.72 -1.86
N ASP A 254 11.75 35.77 -2.64
CA ASP A 254 12.05 37.16 -2.26
C ASP A 254 11.37 37.54 -0.94
N PHE A 255 10.13 37.09 -0.73
CA PHE A 255 9.44 37.28 0.54
C PHE A 255 10.15 36.56 1.70
N ALA A 256 10.66 35.34 1.48
CA ALA A 256 11.44 34.61 2.47
C ALA A 256 12.82 35.24 2.71
N GLU A 257 13.40 35.92 1.73
CA GLU A 257 14.67 36.63 1.91
C GLU A 257 14.50 37.90 2.75
N ALA A 258 13.39 38.61 2.57
CA ALA A 258 13.11 39.90 3.21
C ALA A 258 12.54 39.80 4.63
N ASP A 259 11.76 38.75 4.94
CA ASP A 259 11.04 38.62 6.22
C ASP A 259 11.43 37.35 7.00
N PRO A 260 12.06 37.48 8.19
CA PRO A 260 12.38 36.35 9.06
C PRO A 260 11.19 35.44 9.42
N TYR A 261 9.97 35.99 9.52
CA TYR A 261 8.78 35.18 9.79
C TYR A 261 8.49 34.20 8.65
N ARG A 262 8.63 34.69 7.41
CA ARG A 262 8.49 33.84 6.23
C ARG A 262 9.69 32.91 6.06
N ALA A 263 10.91 33.42 6.26
CA ALA A 263 12.15 32.64 6.19
C ALA A 263 12.09 31.40 7.10
N ALA A 264 11.56 31.53 8.31
CA ALA A 264 11.43 30.41 9.25
C ALA A 264 10.58 29.28 8.66
N THR A 265 9.42 29.64 8.09
CA THR A 265 8.52 28.67 7.44
C THR A 265 9.11 28.09 6.16
N HIS A 266 9.83 28.92 5.39
CA HIS A 266 10.51 28.52 4.16
C HIS A 266 11.61 27.49 4.42
N ASN A 267 12.45 27.74 5.43
CA ASN A 267 13.52 26.84 5.83
C ASN A 267 12.97 25.58 6.51
N LYS A 268 11.90 25.67 7.33
CA LYS A 268 11.17 24.48 7.81
C LYS A 268 10.76 23.57 6.66
N GLY A 269 10.29 24.16 5.55
CA GLY A 269 9.98 23.43 4.33
C GLY A 269 11.17 22.65 3.75
N ILE A 270 12.39 23.20 3.80
CA ILE A 270 13.62 22.49 3.40
C ILE A 270 13.85 21.30 4.33
N MET A 271 13.77 21.54 5.64
CA MET A 271 14.05 20.53 6.68
C MET A 271 13.05 19.38 6.69
N ASN A 272 11.80 19.64 6.30
CA ASN A 272 10.81 18.58 6.03
C ASN A 272 11.30 17.53 5.02
N GLY A 273 12.21 17.88 4.10
CA GLY A 273 12.82 16.92 3.18
C GLY A 273 14.09 16.30 3.75
N ILE A 274 14.93 17.11 4.39
CA ILE A 274 16.24 16.72 4.91
C ILE A 274 16.10 15.75 6.08
N ASP A 275 15.41 16.16 7.14
CA ASP A 275 15.35 15.41 8.40
C ASP A 275 14.86 13.96 8.23
N PRO A 276 13.85 13.67 7.39
CA PRO A 276 13.43 12.29 7.15
C PRO A 276 14.52 11.39 6.57
N LEU A 277 15.40 11.94 5.72
CA LEU A 277 16.56 11.21 5.21
C LEU A 277 17.65 11.07 6.29
N ILE A 278 17.85 12.10 7.11
CA ILE A 278 18.79 12.05 8.23
C ILE A 278 18.39 10.97 9.24
N ILE A 279 17.10 10.92 9.61
CA ILE A 279 16.54 9.89 10.49
C ILE A 279 16.67 8.51 9.86
N ALA A 280 16.30 8.35 8.59
CA ALA A 280 16.40 7.07 7.88
C ALA A 280 17.83 6.52 7.83
N THR A 281 18.82 7.40 7.77
CA THR A 281 20.24 7.05 7.72
C THR A 281 20.92 7.03 9.09
N GLY A 282 20.16 7.16 10.19
CA GLY A 282 20.67 7.07 11.56
C GLY A 282 21.55 8.26 11.99
N ASN A 283 21.55 9.35 11.23
CA ASN A 283 22.34 10.54 11.51
C ASN A 283 21.62 11.46 12.52
N ASP A 284 22.36 12.38 13.16
CA ASP A 284 21.80 13.33 14.12
C ASP A 284 21.15 14.53 13.40
N TRP A 285 19.81 14.55 13.33
CA TRP A 285 19.07 15.65 12.70
C TRP A 285 19.18 16.97 13.48
N ARG A 286 19.40 16.94 14.80
CA ARG A 286 19.51 18.17 15.60
C ARG A 286 20.80 18.92 15.25
N ALA A 287 21.88 18.19 14.96
CA ALA A 287 23.14 18.79 14.53
C ALA A 287 22.99 19.49 13.17
N ILE A 288 22.28 18.87 12.22
CA ILE A 288 22.01 19.45 10.90
C ILE A 288 21.10 20.67 11.02
N GLU A 289 19.99 20.57 11.75
CA GLU A 289 19.05 21.66 12.02
C GLU A 289 19.74 22.88 12.64
N ALA A 290 20.53 22.65 13.70
CA ALA A 290 21.27 23.72 14.38
C ALA A 290 22.26 24.41 13.42
N GLY A 291 22.99 23.65 12.61
CA GLY A 291 23.92 24.18 11.62
C GLY A 291 23.20 25.00 10.54
N ALA A 292 22.16 24.44 9.94
CA ALA A 292 21.39 25.06 8.86
C ALA A 292 20.73 26.38 9.32
N HIS A 293 20.04 26.37 10.45
CA HIS A 293 19.36 27.55 10.97
C HIS A 293 20.32 28.62 11.50
N ALA A 294 21.46 28.25 12.09
CA ALA A 294 22.49 29.22 12.45
C ALA A 294 23.12 29.86 11.19
N TYR A 295 23.37 29.06 10.16
CA TYR A 295 23.90 29.55 8.88
C TYR A 295 22.93 30.48 8.15
N ALA A 296 21.62 30.24 8.27
CA ALA A 296 20.57 31.12 7.75
C ALA A 296 20.62 32.54 8.36
N ALA A 297 21.23 32.73 9.53
CA ALA A 297 21.38 34.02 10.21
C ALA A 297 22.79 34.63 10.11
N ARG A 298 23.70 34.04 9.31
CA ARG A 298 25.13 34.42 9.25
C ARG A 298 25.39 35.88 8.87
N SER A 299 24.47 36.53 8.16
CA SER A 299 24.56 37.93 7.75
C SER A 299 24.07 38.93 8.81
N GLY A 300 23.59 38.44 9.97
CA GLY A 300 23.01 39.25 11.03
C GLY A 300 21.48 39.30 11.03
N GLN A 301 20.82 38.83 9.97
CA GLN A 301 19.37 38.62 9.90
C GLN A 301 19.10 37.19 9.42
N TYR A 302 18.13 36.53 10.04
CA TYR A 302 17.68 35.21 9.62
C TYR A 302 16.92 35.29 8.28
N THR A 303 17.39 34.55 7.27
CA THR A 303 16.90 34.63 5.88
C THR A 303 16.75 33.24 5.23
N SER A 304 16.36 33.19 3.95
CA SER A 304 16.22 31.97 3.16
C SER A 304 17.56 31.24 2.96
N LEU A 305 17.55 29.90 3.04
CA LEU A 305 18.69 29.05 2.66
C LEU A 305 18.76 28.77 1.15
N THR A 306 17.67 28.99 0.42
CA THR A 306 17.63 28.84 -1.04
C THR A 306 17.62 30.19 -1.74
N LYS A 307 18.02 30.17 -3.01
CA LYS A 307 17.77 31.26 -3.96
C LYS A 307 17.04 30.70 -5.17
N TRP A 308 16.01 31.42 -5.62
CA TRP A 308 15.28 31.12 -6.84
C TRP A 308 15.30 32.34 -7.75
N PHE A 309 15.73 32.16 -9.00
CA PHE A 309 15.85 33.26 -9.96
C PHE A 309 15.70 32.76 -11.40
N GLN A 310 15.55 33.70 -12.33
CA GLN A 310 15.46 33.42 -13.76
C GLN A 310 16.85 33.53 -14.40
N ASN A 311 17.22 32.57 -15.26
CA ASN A 311 18.43 32.66 -16.09
C ASN A 311 18.19 33.41 -17.43
N GLU A 312 19.24 33.58 -18.23
CA GLU A 312 19.17 34.27 -19.53
C GLU A 312 18.20 33.60 -20.52
N ASN A 313 17.96 32.29 -20.40
CA ASN A 313 17.04 31.53 -21.26
C ASN A 313 15.58 31.59 -20.79
N GLY A 314 15.31 32.23 -19.64
CA GLY A 314 13.98 32.26 -19.04
C GLY A 314 13.64 31.06 -18.15
N ASP A 315 14.59 30.16 -17.89
CA ASP A 315 14.36 29.00 -17.02
C ASP A 315 14.41 29.39 -15.54
N LEU A 316 13.71 28.62 -14.71
CA LEU A 316 13.79 28.73 -13.25
C LEU A 316 15.08 28.06 -12.77
N VAL A 317 15.93 28.78 -12.03
CA VAL A 317 17.13 28.25 -11.38
C VAL A 317 16.96 28.29 -9.87
N GLY A 318 17.21 27.15 -9.23
CA GLY A 318 17.21 27.01 -7.77
C GLY A 318 18.60 26.67 -7.27
N ILE A 319 19.05 27.34 -6.21
CA ILE A 319 20.29 27.05 -5.49
C ILE A 319 19.97 26.86 -4.01
N LEU A 320 20.52 25.82 -3.40
CA LEU A 320 20.54 25.60 -1.95
C LEU A 320 21.99 25.55 -1.48
N GLU A 321 22.33 26.35 -0.46
CA GLU A 321 23.62 26.29 0.23
C GLU A 321 23.39 26.14 1.73
N LEU A 322 23.86 25.03 2.32
CA LEU A 322 23.75 24.80 3.75
C LEU A 322 24.92 23.97 4.29
N PRO A 323 25.29 24.13 5.57
CA PRO A 323 26.23 23.24 6.23
C PRO A 323 25.60 21.87 6.48
N VAL A 324 26.26 20.80 6.05
CA VAL A 324 25.82 19.42 6.23
C VAL A 324 26.99 18.57 6.70
N ARG A 325 26.94 18.11 7.95
CA ARG A 325 27.85 17.09 8.45
C ARG A 325 27.11 15.83 8.84
N VAL A 326 27.29 14.79 8.03
CA VAL A 326 26.76 13.44 8.23
C VAL A 326 27.89 12.43 8.25
N GLY A 327 27.64 11.24 8.80
CA GLY A 327 28.54 10.10 8.71
C GLY A 327 27.85 8.91 8.03
N ILE A 328 28.66 8.04 7.43
CA ILE A 328 28.24 6.72 6.93
C ILE A 328 28.89 5.57 7.72
N VAL A 329 29.76 5.91 8.68
CA VAL A 329 30.38 4.97 9.63
C VAL A 329 30.25 5.47 11.06
N GLY A 330 30.14 4.55 12.02
CA GLY A 330 30.08 4.83 13.46
C GLY A 330 29.13 3.88 14.20
N GLY A 331 29.42 3.62 15.48
CA GLY A 331 28.68 2.62 16.27
C GLY A 331 27.18 2.91 16.41
N SER A 332 26.76 4.18 16.35
CA SER A 332 25.34 4.57 16.37
C SER A 332 24.60 4.31 15.06
N LEU A 333 25.32 4.18 13.93
CA LEU A 333 24.74 3.87 12.62
C LEU A 333 24.53 2.35 12.44
N GLU A 334 25.31 1.54 13.15
CA GLU A 334 25.25 0.07 13.10
C GLU A 334 24.25 -0.51 14.12
N SER A 335 23.79 0.28 15.09
CA SER A 335 22.90 -0.18 16.16
C SER A 335 21.46 -0.46 15.71
N ASN A 336 21.01 0.14 14.60
CA ASN A 336 19.68 -0.09 14.05
C ASN A 336 19.77 -0.80 12.68
N PRO A 337 19.28 -2.05 12.56
CA PRO A 337 19.34 -2.81 11.31
C PRO A 337 18.71 -2.10 10.10
N MET A 338 17.69 -1.25 10.33
CA MET A 338 17.02 -0.50 9.27
C MET A 338 17.89 0.60 8.67
N VAL A 339 18.86 1.14 9.41
CA VAL A 339 19.84 2.08 8.87
C VAL A 339 20.70 1.40 7.82
N GLY A 340 21.12 0.15 8.08
CA GLY A 340 21.84 -0.66 7.09
C GLY A 340 21.04 -0.91 5.81
N VAL A 341 19.73 -1.17 5.93
CA VAL A 341 18.82 -1.29 4.79
C VAL A 341 18.72 0.04 4.02
N ALA A 342 18.61 1.16 4.73
CA ALA A 342 18.55 2.50 4.13
C ALA A 342 19.82 2.82 3.31
N TYR A 343 21.01 2.52 3.82
CA TYR A 343 22.26 2.71 3.08
C TYR A 343 22.35 1.83 1.83
N ARG A 344 21.88 0.58 1.90
CA ARG A 344 21.82 -0.31 0.72
C ARG A 344 20.82 0.18 -0.33
N LEU A 345 19.66 0.70 0.09
CA LEU A 345 18.69 1.34 -0.79
C LEU A 345 19.29 2.57 -1.50
N LEU A 346 20.07 3.37 -0.77
CA LEU A 346 20.72 4.58 -1.27
C LEU A 346 21.88 4.27 -2.22
N GLY A 347 22.66 3.22 -1.94
CA GLY A 347 23.85 2.85 -2.72
C GLY A 347 24.94 3.92 -2.68
N ILE A 348 25.12 4.58 -1.53
CA ILE A 348 26.12 5.65 -1.29
C ILE A 348 27.42 5.05 -0.76
N ASN A 349 28.55 5.65 -1.15
CA ASN A 349 29.89 5.18 -0.81
C ASN A 349 30.70 6.16 0.04
N SER A 350 30.24 7.40 0.24
CA SER A 350 30.91 8.40 1.08
C SER A 350 29.93 9.34 1.79
N ALA A 351 30.36 9.94 2.90
CA ALA A 351 29.59 10.96 3.60
C ALA A 351 29.37 12.22 2.76
N ARG A 352 30.29 12.54 1.84
CA ARG A 352 30.17 13.66 0.89
C ARG A 352 29.03 13.43 -0.11
N GLU A 353 28.96 12.23 -0.68
CA GLU A 353 27.87 11.84 -1.58
C GLU A 353 26.50 11.85 -0.87
N LEU A 354 26.43 11.44 0.41
CA LEU A 354 25.21 11.60 1.22
C LEU A 354 24.85 13.08 1.43
N ALA A 355 25.82 13.93 1.74
CA ALA A 355 25.60 15.36 1.93
C ALA A 355 25.07 16.02 0.64
N GLU A 356 25.61 15.66 -0.51
CA GLU A 356 25.12 16.11 -1.83
C GLU A 356 23.68 15.67 -2.11
N LEU A 357 23.33 14.43 -1.79
CA LEU A 357 21.94 13.96 -1.91
C LEU A 357 21.00 14.71 -0.96
N ILE A 358 21.43 14.99 0.27
CA ILE A 358 20.66 15.78 1.25
C ILE A 358 20.34 17.16 0.69
N GLY A 359 21.32 17.83 0.06
CA GLY A 359 21.09 19.11 -0.60
C GLY A 359 20.05 19.01 -1.73
N ALA A 360 20.09 17.96 -2.55
CA ALA A 360 19.08 17.73 -3.58
C ALA A 360 17.68 17.50 -3.02
N VAL A 361 17.56 16.73 -1.93
CA VAL A 361 16.28 16.48 -1.25
C VAL A 361 15.71 17.76 -0.65
N GLY A 362 16.55 18.56 0.03
CA GLY A 362 16.15 19.84 0.60
C GLY A 362 15.65 20.82 -0.47
N LEU A 363 16.37 20.94 -1.58
CA LEU A 363 15.98 21.82 -2.70
C LEU A 363 14.69 21.34 -3.38
N ALA A 364 14.51 20.03 -3.57
CA ALA A 364 13.29 19.44 -4.11
C ALA A 364 12.07 19.72 -3.22
N GLN A 365 12.23 19.57 -1.91
CA GLN A 365 11.15 19.81 -0.96
C GLN A 365 10.77 21.29 -0.90
N ASN A 366 11.76 22.17 -0.93
CA ASN A 366 11.53 23.61 -0.98
C ASN A 366 10.73 24.01 -2.21
N LEU A 367 11.13 23.52 -3.41
CA LEU A 367 10.39 23.75 -4.64
C LEU A 367 8.93 23.28 -4.53
N GLY A 368 8.71 22.11 -3.93
CA GLY A 368 7.37 21.56 -3.74
C GLY A 368 6.48 22.47 -2.89
N ALA A 369 7.03 22.99 -1.79
CA ALA A 369 6.33 23.87 -0.87
C ALA A 369 6.01 25.24 -1.50
N ILE A 370 6.99 25.89 -2.13
CA ILE A 370 6.80 27.22 -2.73
C ILE A 370 5.94 27.17 -3.98
N ARG A 371 6.06 26.12 -4.81
CA ARG A 371 5.21 25.93 -6.00
C ARG A 371 3.74 25.74 -5.63
N ALA A 372 3.45 25.05 -4.53
CA ALA A 372 2.09 24.90 -4.04
C ALA A 372 1.51 26.23 -3.53
N LEU A 373 2.33 27.08 -2.91
CA LEU A 373 1.92 28.43 -2.47
C LEU A 373 1.72 29.40 -3.63
N ALA A 374 2.55 29.31 -4.68
CA ALA A 374 2.49 30.18 -5.84
C ALA A 374 1.32 29.88 -6.80
N THR A 375 0.72 28.69 -6.74
CA THR A 375 -0.31 28.27 -7.71
C THR A 375 -1.70 28.09 -7.08
N GLU A 376 -2.00 26.93 -6.49
CA GLU A 376 -3.37 26.60 -6.04
C GLU A 376 -3.58 26.69 -4.52
N GLY A 377 -2.59 27.17 -3.76
CA GLY A 377 -2.62 27.10 -2.31
C GLY A 377 -2.47 25.66 -1.81
N ILE A 378 -1.87 25.49 -0.62
CA ILE A 378 -1.50 24.17 -0.07
C ILE A 378 -2.71 23.23 0.12
N GLN A 379 -3.91 23.80 0.29
CA GLN A 379 -5.11 23.09 0.73
C GLN A 379 -5.59 22.02 -0.27
N SER A 380 -5.65 22.30 -1.58
CA SER A 380 -6.27 21.39 -2.56
C SER A 380 -5.52 20.06 -2.75
N GLY A 381 -4.20 20.06 -2.61
CA GLY A 381 -3.34 18.86 -2.71
C GLY A 381 -3.16 18.10 -1.39
N HIS A 382 -3.21 18.79 -0.24
CA HIS A 382 -3.08 18.19 1.09
C HIS A 382 -4.36 17.53 1.61
N MET A 383 -5.53 17.86 1.05
CA MET A 383 -6.83 17.38 1.53
C MET A 383 -6.91 15.85 1.62
N SER A 384 -6.42 15.11 0.62
CA SER A 384 -6.53 13.63 0.64
C SER A 384 -5.72 12.99 1.77
N LEU A 385 -4.53 13.49 2.04
CA LEU A 385 -3.68 12.94 3.08
C LEU A 385 -4.03 13.46 4.47
N HIS A 386 -4.50 14.70 4.57
CA HIS A 386 -5.08 15.23 5.80
C HIS A 386 -6.36 14.46 6.17
N ALA A 387 -7.21 14.15 5.20
CA ALA A 387 -8.39 13.30 5.39
C ALA A 387 -8.00 11.90 5.88
N ARG A 388 -6.95 11.28 5.32
CA ARG A 388 -6.40 10.01 5.83
C ARG A 388 -5.94 10.09 7.29
N SER A 389 -5.19 11.13 7.66
CA SER A 389 -4.76 11.32 9.05
C SER A 389 -5.97 11.49 9.98
N VAL A 390 -6.94 12.31 9.59
CA VAL A 390 -8.16 12.56 10.35
C VAL A 390 -9.01 11.29 10.48
N ALA A 391 -9.12 10.48 9.43
CA ALA A 391 -9.79 9.18 9.47
C ALA A 391 -9.10 8.21 10.44
N MET A 392 -7.75 8.15 10.44
CA MET A 392 -7.01 7.34 11.41
C MET A 392 -7.25 7.81 12.85
N THR A 393 -7.17 9.12 13.10
CA THR A 393 -7.40 9.69 14.44
C THR A 393 -8.83 9.47 14.92
N ALA A 394 -9.80 9.44 14.00
CA ALA A 394 -11.18 9.11 14.31
C ALA A 394 -11.41 7.62 14.61
N GLY A 395 -10.41 6.76 14.36
CA GLY A 395 -10.46 5.32 14.61
C GLY A 395 -11.08 4.52 13.46
N ALA A 396 -10.99 5.02 12.22
CA ALA A 396 -11.46 4.27 11.05
C ALA A 396 -10.71 2.94 10.92
N THR A 397 -11.45 1.84 10.82
CA THR A 397 -10.93 0.50 10.58
C THR A 397 -10.42 0.35 9.14
N PRO A 398 -9.55 -0.63 8.83
CA PRO A 398 -9.01 -0.82 7.47
C PRO A 398 -10.09 -0.96 6.39
N ASP A 399 -11.25 -1.53 6.73
CA ASP A 399 -12.35 -1.80 5.80
C ASP A 399 -13.16 -0.54 5.45
N GLU A 400 -13.30 0.39 6.39
CA GLU A 400 -14.03 1.66 6.19
C GLU A 400 -13.09 2.83 5.82
N PHE A 401 -11.77 2.64 5.96
CA PHE A 401 -10.78 3.72 5.91
C PHE A 401 -10.86 4.57 4.65
N GLU A 402 -10.88 3.95 3.48
CA GLU A 402 -10.89 4.69 2.20
C GLU A 402 -12.24 5.38 1.97
N THR A 403 -13.36 4.76 2.38
CA THR A 403 -14.69 5.37 2.31
C THR A 403 -14.79 6.60 3.20
N VAL A 404 -14.28 6.52 4.44
CA VAL A 404 -14.24 7.66 5.36
C VAL A 404 -13.40 8.80 4.77
N VAL A 405 -12.28 8.46 4.14
CA VAL A 405 -11.39 9.44 3.51
C VAL A 405 -12.05 10.12 2.32
N GLU A 406 -12.72 9.37 1.45
CA GLU A 406 -13.46 9.92 0.31
C GLU A 406 -14.60 10.84 0.77
N GLU A 407 -15.45 10.41 1.71
CA GLU A 407 -16.54 11.25 2.23
C GLU A 407 -16.02 12.50 2.97
N LEU A 408 -14.87 12.43 3.64
CA LEU A 408 -14.23 13.60 4.25
C LEU A 408 -13.75 14.62 3.20
N ILE A 409 -13.23 14.15 2.06
CA ILE A 409 -12.80 15.02 0.97
C ILE A 409 -14.01 15.65 0.29
N ASP A 410 -15.03 14.84 0.00
CA ASP A 410 -16.25 15.28 -0.70
C ASP A 410 -17.09 16.23 0.15
N SER A 411 -17.14 16.04 1.47
CA SER A 411 -17.84 16.94 2.37
C SER A 411 -17.14 18.30 2.53
N GLY A 412 -15.84 18.39 2.20
CA GLY A 412 -15.00 19.57 2.46
C GLY A 412 -14.66 19.82 3.94
N ASP A 413 -15.27 19.07 4.87
CA ASP A 413 -15.12 19.23 6.32
C ASP A 413 -14.18 18.16 6.91
N ILE A 414 -12.88 18.35 6.72
CA ILE A 414 -11.85 17.41 7.18
C ILE A 414 -11.57 17.62 8.69
N LYS A 415 -12.48 17.14 9.53
CA LYS A 415 -12.40 17.21 11.01
C LYS A 415 -12.66 15.87 11.66
N VAL A 416 -12.04 15.61 12.81
CA VAL A 416 -12.17 14.32 13.54
C VAL A 416 -13.62 14.04 13.93
N TRP A 417 -14.40 15.07 14.31
CA TRP A 417 -15.82 14.88 14.61
C TRP A 417 -16.63 14.47 13.37
N LYS A 418 -16.31 15.04 12.20
CA LYS A 418 -16.97 14.69 10.93
C LYS A 418 -16.59 13.29 10.48
N ALA A 419 -15.33 12.91 10.67
CA ALA A 419 -14.86 11.56 10.41
C ALA A 419 -15.56 10.54 11.34
N LYS A 420 -15.78 10.88 12.61
CA LYS A 420 -16.57 10.06 13.54
C LYS A 420 -18.05 9.96 13.13
N GLU A 421 -18.64 11.06 12.67
CA GLU A 421 -20.01 11.07 12.13
C GLU A 421 -20.11 10.19 10.88
N ILE A 422 -19.13 10.27 9.97
CA ILE A 422 -19.05 9.43 8.78
C ILE A 422 -18.87 7.95 9.19
N ILE A 423 -17.97 7.64 10.13
CA ILE A 423 -17.80 6.30 10.68
C ILE A 423 -19.10 5.81 11.32
N GLU A 424 -19.83 6.64 12.07
CA GLU A 424 -21.13 6.28 12.65
C GLU A 424 -22.19 6.06 11.58
N ASN A 425 -22.20 6.87 10.52
CA ASN A 425 -23.10 6.74 9.36
C ASN A 425 -22.78 5.49 8.54
N ILE A 426 -21.50 5.16 8.35
CA ILE A 426 -21.04 3.91 7.76
C ILE A 426 -21.46 2.78 8.67
N LYS A 427 -21.24 2.86 9.99
CA LYS A 427 -21.71 1.85 10.95
C LYS A 427 -23.22 1.76 11.03
N THR A 428 -24.01 2.80 10.81
CA THR A 428 -25.49 2.69 10.77
C THR A 428 -25.99 2.21 9.41
N LYS A 429 -25.30 2.53 8.31
CA LYS A 429 -25.52 1.93 6.99
C LYS A 429 -25.10 0.46 6.98
N GLU A 430 -24.02 0.10 7.66
CA GLU A 430 -23.52 -1.26 7.89
C GLU A 430 -24.34 -1.99 8.95
N THR A 431 -24.89 -1.34 9.99
CA THR A 431 -25.85 -2.01 10.89
C THR A 431 -27.17 -2.24 10.16
N LYS A 432 -27.50 -1.42 9.15
CA LYS A 432 -28.59 -1.67 8.19
C LYS A 432 -28.22 -2.57 7.00
N SER A 433 -26.94 -2.87 6.74
CA SER A 433 -26.46 -3.61 5.54
C SER A 433 -25.61 -4.85 5.84
N GLN A 434 -25.11 -5.03 7.06
CA GLN A 434 -24.35 -6.18 7.57
C GLN A 434 -25.21 -7.10 8.45
N VAL A 435 -26.40 -6.65 8.88
CA VAL A 435 -27.39 -7.51 9.55
C VAL A 435 -28.22 -8.32 8.55
N GLU A 436 -28.29 -7.94 7.27
CA GLU A 436 -28.92 -8.79 6.25
C GLU A 436 -28.15 -8.75 4.92
N THR A 437 -27.39 -9.80 4.64
CA THR A 437 -27.44 -10.38 3.28
C THR A 437 -28.08 -11.75 3.43
N ILE A 438 -29.30 -11.75 3.96
CA ILE A 438 -30.20 -12.87 3.82
C ILE A 438 -30.60 -12.84 2.34
N LEU A 439 -30.13 -13.81 1.57
CA LEU A 439 -30.74 -14.12 0.28
C LEU A 439 -32.07 -14.82 0.61
N SER A 440 -33.08 -14.05 0.99
CA SER A 440 -34.46 -14.49 1.08
C SER A 440 -35.23 -13.87 -0.10
N PRO A 441 -36.20 -14.58 -0.68
CA PRO A 441 -37.04 -14.03 -1.72
C PRO A 441 -38.05 -13.04 -1.12
N THR A 442 -37.60 -11.90 -0.60
CA THR A 442 -38.47 -10.77 -0.26
C THR A 442 -38.61 -9.89 -1.50
N GLU A 443 -39.71 -10.11 -2.23
CA GLU A 443 -40.32 -9.23 -3.24
C GLU A 443 -39.35 -8.33 -4.04
N SER A 444 -38.34 -8.93 -4.67
CA SER A 444 -37.56 -8.25 -5.69
C SER A 444 -38.41 -8.10 -6.95
N THR A 445 -38.80 -6.86 -7.29
CA THR A 445 -39.45 -6.51 -8.55
C THR A 445 -38.52 -6.61 -9.77
N MET A 446 -37.24 -6.94 -9.58
CA MET A 446 -36.29 -7.09 -10.68
C MET A 446 -36.17 -8.55 -11.16
N PRO A 447 -36.02 -8.77 -12.47
CA PRO A 447 -35.66 -10.04 -13.09
C PRO A 447 -34.45 -10.71 -12.41
N THR A 448 -34.62 -11.97 -11.98
CA THR A 448 -33.62 -12.72 -11.22
C THR A 448 -33.25 -14.03 -11.90
N GLY A 449 -31.98 -14.42 -11.76
CA GLY A 449 -31.50 -15.77 -12.02
C GLY A 449 -31.00 -16.41 -10.73
N PHE A 450 -31.44 -17.64 -10.47
CA PHE A 450 -31.02 -18.39 -9.29
C PHE A 450 -29.60 -18.93 -9.49
N GLY A 451 -28.81 -18.92 -8.42
CA GLY A 451 -27.54 -19.62 -8.36
C GLY A 451 -27.76 -21.10 -8.07
N LYS A 452 -26.67 -21.85 -7.97
CA LYS A 452 -26.69 -23.29 -7.71
C LYS A 452 -25.73 -23.62 -6.57
N ILE A 453 -26.17 -24.55 -5.75
CA ILE A 453 -25.34 -25.32 -4.84
C ILE A 453 -25.62 -26.81 -5.08
N ILE A 454 -24.60 -27.64 -4.98
CA ILE A 454 -24.76 -29.09 -4.88
C ILE A 454 -24.67 -29.45 -3.41
N LEU A 455 -25.71 -30.10 -2.89
CA LEU A 455 -25.75 -30.57 -1.51
C LEU A 455 -25.00 -31.90 -1.40
N LEU A 456 -25.31 -32.86 -2.28
CA LEU A 456 -24.63 -34.15 -2.36
C LEU A 456 -24.53 -34.64 -3.82
N GLY A 457 -23.58 -35.55 -4.08
CA GLY A 457 -23.41 -36.21 -5.38
C GLY A 457 -22.39 -35.57 -6.33
N GLU A 458 -21.57 -34.62 -5.85
CA GLU A 458 -20.49 -34.04 -6.66
C GLU A 458 -19.53 -35.11 -7.17
N HIS A 459 -19.07 -34.95 -8.41
CA HIS A 459 -18.22 -35.89 -9.15
C HIS A 459 -18.86 -37.25 -9.43
N ALA A 460 -19.52 -37.91 -8.47
CA ALA A 460 -20.18 -39.20 -8.62
C ALA A 460 -21.29 -39.17 -9.69
N VAL A 461 -22.02 -38.06 -9.80
CA VAL A 461 -23.06 -37.85 -10.82
C VAL A 461 -22.56 -38.03 -12.26
N VAL A 462 -21.27 -37.77 -12.52
CA VAL A 462 -20.67 -37.96 -13.85
C VAL A 462 -20.57 -39.45 -14.20
N TYR A 463 -20.51 -40.32 -13.19
CA TYR A 463 -20.35 -41.77 -13.28
C TYR A 463 -21.64 -42.55 -13.04
N GLY A 464 -22.80 -41.88 -13.12
CA GLY A 464 -24.12 -42.53 -13.09
C GLY A 464 -24.82 -42.53 -11.74
N SER A 465 -24.24 -41.93 -10.70
CA SER A 465 -24.92 -41.68 -9.42
C SER A 465 -25.90 -40.50 -9.51
N HIS A 466 -26.74 -40.35 -8.50
CA HIS A 466 -27.61 -39.20 -8.30
C HIS A 466 -26.83 -38.02 -7.70
N ALA A 467 -27.38 -36.82 -7.87
CA ALA A 467 -27.00 -35.63 -7.13
C ALA A 467 -28.23 -34.85 -6.69
N ILE A 468 -28.14 -34.17 -5.55
CA ILE A 468 -29.13 -33.20 -5.10
C ILE A 468 -28.53 -31.82 -5.23
N ALA A 469 -29.22 -30.97 -5.97
CA ALA A 469 -28.83 -29.59 -6.15
C ALA A 469 -29.99 -28.66 -5.75
N ALA A 470 -29.62 -27.53 -5.16
CA ALA A 470 -30.55 -26.57 -4.60
C ALA A 470 -30.29 -25.16 -5.16
N PRO A 471 -31.34 -24.33 -5.26
CA PRO A 471 -31.21 -22.99 -5.79
C PRO A 471 -30.66 -22.04 -4.74
N VAL A 472 -29.78 -21.12 -5.16
CA VAL A 472 -29.39 -19.97 -4.34
C VAL A 472 -30.19 -18.77 -4.82
N PRO A 473 -31.14 -18.25 -4.02
CA PRO A 473 -31.96 -17.11 -4.44
C PRO A 473 -31.12 -15.86 -4.71
N LEU A 474 -31.63 -15.00 -5.59
CA LEU A 474 -31.09 -13.67 -5.91
C LEU A 474 -29.62 -13.63 -6.38
N ALA A 475 -29.07 -14.75 -6.86
CA ALA A 475 -27.65 -14.81 -7.24
C ALA A 475 -27.27 -13.76 -8.31
N MET A 476 -28.14 -13.55 -9.30
CA MET A 476 -28.01 -12.50 -10.29
C MET A 476 -29.33 -11.74 -10.46
N GLN A 477 -29.24 -10.42 -10.57
CA GLN A 477 -30.35 -9.58 -11.03
C GLN A 477 -29.91 -8.81 -12.27
N ALA A 478 -30.85 -8.54 -13.17
CA ALA A 478 -30.59 -7.70 -14.33
C ALA A 478 -31.73 -6.72 -14.56
N LYS A 479 -31.38 -5.57 -15.12
CA LYS A 479 -32.29 -4.52 -15.55
C LYS A 479 -31.92 -4.08 -16.95
N VAL A 480 -32.93 -3.83 -17.78
CA VAL A 480 -32.76 -3.27 -19.12
C VAL A 480 -33.44 -1.92 -19.16
N ASN A 481 -32.76 -0.93 -19.73
CA ASN A 481 -33.31 0.40 -20.01
C ASN A 481 -33.05 0.77 -21.47
N ASP A 482 -33.95 1.53 -22.09
CA ASP A 482 -33.68 2.11 -23.41
C ASP A 482 -32.57 3.18 -23.31
N SER A 483 -31.71 3.24 -24.33
CA SER A 483 -30.58 4.16 -24.38
C SER A 483 -30.67 5.09 -25.58
N ASN A 484 -30.36 6.38 -25.37
CA ASN A 484 -30.18 7.35 -26.46
C ASN A 484 -28.79 7.23 -27.12
N LYS A 485 -27.89 6.45 -26.53
CA LYS A 485 -26.57 6.13 -27.11
C LYS A 485 -26.74 4.95 -28.05
N GLU A 486 -26.08 5.00 -29.20
CA GLU A 486 -26.15 3.96 -30.22
C GLU A 486 -25.56 2.63 -29.72
N GLY A 487 -26.21 1.51 -30.03
CA GLY A 487 -25.78 0.16 -29.67
C GLY A 487 -26.19 -0.32 -28.28
N ILE A 488 -25.70 -1.49 -27.90
CA ILE A 488 -26.04 -2.18 -26.64
C ILE A 488 -24.88 -2.02 -25.66
N HIS A 489 -25.18 -1.47 -24.49
CA HIS A 489 -24.20 -1.23 -23.42
C HIS A 489 -24.42 -2.22 -22.28
N LEU A 490 -23.41 -3.04 -21.95
CA LEU A 490 -23.44 -3.94 -20.80
C LEU A 490 -22.66 -3.32 -19.64
N LEU A 491 -23.33 -3.15 -18.50
CA LEU A 491 -22.74 -2.61 -17.28
C LEU A 491 -22.86 -3.64 -16.14
N ILE A 492 -21.72 -4.04 -15.57
CA ILE A 492 -21.64 -4.87 -14.37
C ILE A 492 -20.65 -4.20 -13.40
N PRO A 493 -21.11 -3.18 -12.63
CA PRO A 493 -20.21 -2.33 -11.82
C PRO A 493 -19.36 -3.12 -10.84
N ARG A 494 -19.96 -4.09 -10.13
CA ARG A 494 -19.26 -4.95 -9.17
C ARG A 494 -18.14 -5.80 -9.79
N TRP A 495 -18.18 -6.06 -11.09
CA TRP A 495 -17.14 -6.80 -11.80
C TRP A 495 -16.24 -5.88 -12.64
N GLY A 496 -16.45 -4.56 -12.59
CA GLY A 496 -15.69 -3.59 -13.39
C GLY A 496 -15.90 -3.74 -14.89
N VAL A 497 -17.04 -4.27 -15.32
CA VAL A 497 -17.36 -4.45 -16.75
C VAL A 497 -18.21 -3.29 -17.22
N GLU A 498 -17.71 -2.52 -18.17
CA GLU A 498 -18.45 -1.51 -18.93
C GLU A 498 -18.02 -1.64 -20.38
N GLU A 499 -18.86 -2.28 -21.19
CA GLU A 499 -18.52 -2.62 -22.58
C GLU A 499 -19.68 -2.34 -23.53
N ARG A 500 -19.34 -1.97 -24.77
CA ARG A 500 -20.30 -1.80 -25.86
C ARG A 500 -20.22 -3.01 -26.77
N LEU A 501 -21.36 -3.66 -26.99
CA LEU A 501 -21.48 -4.83 -27.86
C LEU A 501 -21.57 -4.38 -29.33
N TYR A 502 -20.82 -5.05 -30.18
CA TYR A 502 -20.82 -4.84 -31.62
C TYR A 502 -21.00 -6.18 -32.33
N ARG A 503 -21.90 -6.23 -33.30
CA ARG A 503 -22.23 -7.46 -34.02
C ARG A 503 -21.01 -8.02 -34.74
N GLY A 504 -20.71 -9.31 -34.53
CA GLY A 504 -19.67 -10.02 -35.27
C GLY A 504 -18.22 -9.70 -34.87
N VAL A 505 -18.00 -9.07 -33.70
CA VAL A 505 -16.67 -8.86 -33.15
C VAL A 505 -16.27 -10.04 -32.26
N GLU A 506 -15.06 -10.56 -32.43
CA GLU A 506 -14.56 -11.66 -31.62
C GLU A 506 -14.25 -11.16 -30.20
N HIS A 507 -15.13 -11.47 -29.25
CA HIS A 507 -15.03 -10.98 -27.88
C HIS A 507 -14.09 -11.83 -27.00
N LYS A 508 -13.22 -11.18 -26.24
CA LYS A 508 -12.22 -11.81 -25.34
C LYS A 508 -12.82 -12.55 -24.14
N TYR A 509 -14.08 -12.28 -23.79
CA TYR A 509 -14.76 -12.88 -22.63
C TYR A 509 -16.01 -13.65 -23.05
N SER A 510 -16.20 -14.83 -22.47
CA SER A 510 -17.30 -15.76 -22.79
C SER A 510 -18.70 -15.20 -22.56
N ILE A 511 -18.84 -14.25 -21.63
CA ILE A 511 -20.11 -13.57 -21.31
C ILE A 511 -20.71 -12.86 -22.53
N PHE A 512 -19.87 -12.31 -23.41
CA PHE A 512 -20.32 -11.58 -24.59
C PHE A 512 -20.83 -12.53 -25.68
N GLN A 513 -20.16 -13.67 -25.88
CA GLN A 513 -20.63 -14.72 -26.79
C GLN A 513 -22.00 -15.27 -26.37
N SER A 514 -22.20 -15.47 -25.05
CA SER A 514 -23.49 -15.85 -24.48
C SER A 514 -24.57 -14.81 -24.78
N LEU A 515 -24.25 -13.53 -24.62
CA LEU A 515 -25.19 -12.42 -24.78
C LEU A 515 -25.54 -12.18 -26.24
N ASP A 516 -24.57 -12.26 -27.16
CA ASP A 516 -24.80 -12.13 -28.60
C ASP A 516 -25.80 -13.19 -29.10
N LEU A 517 -25.64 -14.45 -28.67
CA LEU A 517 -26.60 -15.50 -29.01
C LEU A 517 -28.01 -15.21 -28.47
N ILE A 518 -28.10 -14.73 -27.23
CA ILE A 518 -29.38 -14.39 -26.61
C ILE A 518 -30.06 -13.26 -27.39
N LEU A 519 -29.30 -12.24 -27.79
CA LEU A 519 -29.81 -11.10 -28.55
C LEU A 519 -30.22 -11.49 -29.98
N ASP A 520 -29.48 -12.38 -30.63
CA ASP A 520 -29.81 -12.92 -31.97
C ASP A 520 -31.08 -13.79 -31.92
N GLU A 521 -31.20 -14.71 -30.96
CA GLU A 521 -32.39 -15.59 -30.83
C GLU A 521 -33.66 -14.84 -30.41
N LEU A 522 -33.52 -13.63 -29.87
CA LEU A 522 -34.63 -12.74 -29.49
C LEU A 522 -34.87 -11.60 -30.49
N ASP A 523 -34.07 -11.50 -31.55
CA ASP A 523 -34.14 -10.43 -32.58
C ASP A 523 -34.02 -9.01 -31.99
N LEU A 524 -33.08 -8.82 -31.06
CA LEU A 524 -32.88 -7.56 -30.33
C LEU A 524 -31.57 -6.83 -30.64
N HIS A 525 -30.76 -7.36 -31.56
CA HIS A 525 -29.41 -6.87 -31.81
C HIS A 525 -29.35 -5.44 -32.38
N ASP A 526 -30.40 -4.98 -33.06
CA ASP A 526 -30.46 -3.65 -33.69
C ASP A 526 -31.05 -2.56 -32.77
N ARG A 527 -31.22 -2.87 -31.48
CA ARG A 527 -31.80 -1.94 -30.48
C ARG A 527 -30.70 -1.17 -29.73
N ASN A 528 -31.04 0.05 -29.30
CA ASN A 528 -30.20 0.85 -28.42
C ASN A 528 -30.67 0.66 -26.97
N MET A 529 -29.89 -0.04 -26.16
CA MET A 529 -30.27 -0.35 -24.79
C MET A 529 -29.05 -0.39 -23.86
N GLN A 530 -29.32 -0.25 -22.57
CA GLN A 530 -28.37 -0.49 -21.49
C GLN A 530 -28.85 -1.68 -20.67
N ILE A 531 -28.00 -2.70 -20.55
CA ILE A 531 -28.21 -3.88 -19.72
C ILE A 531 -27.34 -3.71 -18.47
N GLU A 532 -27.97 -3.53 -17.32
CA GLU A 532 -27.31 -3.44 -16.03
C GLU A 532 -27.47 -4.74 -15.26
N VAL A 533 -26.37 -5.29 -14.75
CA VAL A 533 -26.37 -6.55 -14.01
C VAL A 533 -25.84 -6.32 -12.59
N PHE A 534 -26.58 -6.83 -11.62
CA PHE A 534 -26.27 -6.75 -10.19
C PHE A 534 -25.95 -8.16 -9.66
N PRO A 535 -24.66 -8.56 -9.65
CA PRO A 535 -24.25 -9.85 -9.10
C PRO A 535 -24.25 -9.80 -7.57
N HIS A 536 -24.97 -10.74 -6.96
CA HIS A 536 -24.93 -10.98 -5.51
C HIS A 536 -23.99 -12.13 -5.15
N VAL A 537 -23.66 -12.99 -6.12
CA VAL A 537 -22.61 -14.02 -5.99
C VAL A 537 -21.30 -13.60 -6.67
N PRO A 538 -20.13 -13.90 -6.09
CA PRO A 538 -18.84 -13.66 -6.73
C PRO A 538 -18.59 -14.51 -7.98
N ARG A 539 -17.76 -13.99 -8.89
CA ARG A 539 -17.42 -14.67 -10.15
C ARG A 539 -16.58 -15.93 -9.91
N ALA A 540 -16.81 -16.98 -10.71
CA ALA A 540 -15.98 -18.18 -10.80
C ALA A 540 -15.81 -19.03 -9.51
N MET A 541 -16.79 -19.00 -8.60
CA MET A 541 -16.76 -19.76 -7.34
C MET A 541 -17.55 -21.08 -7.35
N GLY A 542 -18.02 -21.54 -8.52
CA GLY A 542 -18.77 -22.81 -8.65
C GLY A 542 -20.27 -22.73 -8.29
N LEU A 543 -20.81 -21.52 -8.06
CA LEU A 543 -22.21 -21.28 -7.67
C LEU A 543 -23.19 -21.10 -8.86
N GLY A 544 -22.85 -21.57 -10.06
CA GLY A 544 -23.73 -21.46 -11.23
C GLY A 544 -23.91 -20.04 -11.80
N GLY A 545 -22.96 -19.13 -11.55
CA GLY A 545 -23.09 -17.71 -11.93
C GLY A 545 -23.26 -17.43 -13.43
N SER A 546 -22.81 -18.33 -14.32
CA SER A 546 -22.97 -18.17 -15.77
C SER A 546 -24.41 -18.40 -16.23
N ALA A 547 -25.02 -19.53 -15.81
CA ALA A 547 -26.43 -19.81 -16.05
C ALA A 547 -27.35 -18.77 -15.40
N ALA A 548 -27.06 -18.41 -14.14
CA ALA A 548 -27.82 -17.38 -13.41
C ALA A 548 -27.81 -16.03 -14.15
N LEU A 549 -26.66 -15.66 -14.72
CA LEU A 549 -26.52 -14.46 -15.52
C LEU A 549 -27.39 -14.49 -16.78
N ALA A 550 -27.26 -15.56 -17.57
CA ALA A 550 -28.03 -15.71 -18.80
C ALA A 550 -29.53 -15.62 -18.52
N VAL A 551 -30.02 -16.34 -17.50
CA VAL A 551 -31.44 -16.31 -17.10
C VAL A 551 -31.88 -14.92 -16.66
N ALA A 552 -31.10 -14.21 -15.83
CA ALA A 552 -31.44 -12.87 -15.38
C ALA A 552 -31.57 -11.89 -16.55
N ILE A 553 -30.63 -11.94 -17.50
CA ILE A 553 -30.66 -11.09 -18.70
C ILE A 553 -31.85 -11.45 -19.60
N ILE A 554 -32.09 -12.74 -19.89
CA ILE A 554 -33.21 -13.18 -20.72
C ILE A 554 -34.55 -12.72 -20.11
N ARG A 555 -34.71 -12.85 -18.78
CA ARG A 555 -35.90 -12.36 -18.07
C ARG A 555 -36.03 -10.84 -18.18
N ALA A 556 -34.95 -10.09 -18.01
CA ALA A 556 -34.98 -8.64 -18.11
C ALA A 556 -35.31 -8.14 -19.53
N LEU A 557 -34.76 -8.79 -20.56
CA LEU A 557 -35.12 -8.51 -21.95
C LEU A 557 -36.58 -8.86 -22.24
N SER A 558 -37.06 -10.02 -21.75
CA SER A 558 -38.44 -10.44 -21.92
C SER A 558 -39.43 -9.50 -21.24
N GLU A 559 -39.10 -9.00 -20.05
CA GLU A 559 -39.94 -8.05 -19.31
C GLU A 559 -39.95 -6.67 -19.99
N HIS A 560 -38.78 -6.12 -20.31
CA HIS A 560 -38.64 -4.79 -20.92
C HIS A 560 -39.30 -4.71 -22.30
N TYR A 561 -39.08 -5.72 -23.16
CA TYR A 561 -39.66 -5.79 -24.51
C TYR A 561 -40.99 -6.53 -24.57
N LYS A 562 -41.56 -6.95 -23.42
CA LYS A 562 -42.86 -7.64 -23.31
C LYS A 562 -42.97 -8.88 -24.21
N LEU A 563 -41.90 -9.66 -24.29
CA LEU A 563 -41.80 -10.86 -25.14
C LEU A 563 -42.60 -12.06 -24.61
N ASN A 564 -43.06 -12.01 -23.35
CA ASN A 564 -43.84 -13.07 -22.70
C ASN A 564 -43.23 -14.47 -22.81
N LEU A 565 -41.91 -14.59 -22.64
CA LEU A 565 -41.22 -15.87 -22.72
C LEU A 565 -41.62 -16.78 -21.54
N ALA A 566 -42.07 -17.99 -21.83
CA ALA A 566 -42.28 -19.02 -20.81
C ALA A 566 -40.94 -19.52 -20.24
N ASP A 567 -40.91 -19.91 -18.96
CA ASP A 567 -39.68 -20.41 -18.29
C ASP A 567 -38.99 -21.53 -19.08
N LYS A 568 -39.74 -22.40 -19.76
CA LYS A 568 -39.16 -23.43 -20.64
C LYS A 568 -38.28 -22.83 -21.74
N ARG A 569 -38.74 -21.76 -22.41
CA ARG A 569 -37.97 -21.09 -23.46
C ARG A 569 -36.76 -20.35 -22.88
N ILE A 570 -36.87 -19.81 -21.67
CA ILE A 570 -35.76 -19.16 -20.95
C ILE A 570 -34.68 -20.20 -20.62
N ALA A 571 -35.07 -21.36 -20.09
CA ALA A 571 -34.16 -22.46 -19.81
C ALA A 571 -33.47 -22.99 -21.09
N ASP A 572 -34.21 -23.15 -22.19
CA ASP A 572 -33.67 -23.60 -23.48
C ASP A 572 -32.63 -22.61 -24.04
N LEU A 573 -32.89 -21.30 -23.96
CA LEU A 573 -31.95 -20.25 -24.39
C LEU A 573 -30.69 -20.20 -23.50
N SER A 574 -30.87 -20.32 -22.18
CA SER A 574 -29.74 -20.43 -21.25
C SER A 574 -28.91 -21.68 -21.52
N TYR A 575 -29.54 -22.82 -21.80
CA TYR A 575 -28.86 -24.08 -22.13
C TYR A 575 -28.05 -23.98 -23.43
N LYS A 576 -28.65 -23.40 -24.48
CA LYS A 576 -27.94 -23.13 -25.75
C LYS A 576 -26.72 -22.23 -25.53
N SER A 577 -26.89 -21.14 -24.78
CA SER A 577 -25.81 -20.22 -24.45
C SER A 577 -24.65 -20.89 -23.69
N GLU A 578 -24.95 -21.72 -22.68
CA GLU A 578 -23.92 -22.46 -21.94
C GLU A 578 -23.19 -23.49 -22.80
N ASN A 579 -23.89 -24.18 -23.71
CA ASN A 579 -23.28 -25.17 -24.60
C ASN A 579 -22.28 -24.56 -25.57
N ILE A 580 -22.54 -23.34 -26.07
CA ILE A 580 -21.57 -22.65 -26.94
C ILE A 580 -20.31 -22.28 -26.18
N VAL A 581 -20.44 -21.83 -24.93
CA VAL A 581 -19.31 -21.36 -24.12
C VAL A 581 -18.48 -22.52 -23.54
N HIS A 582 -19.12 -23.61 -23.09
CA HIS A 582 -18.46 -24.67 -22.32
C HIS A 582 -18.51 -26.07 -22.98
N GLY A 583 -19.23 -26.25 -24.08
CA GLY A 583 -19.24 -27.48 -24.90
C GLY A 583 -19.93 -28.70 -24.30
N THR A 584 -20.11 -28.78 -22.97
CA THR A 584 -20.71 -29.93 -22.28
C THR A 584 -21.64 -29.49 -21.12
N ALA A 585 -22.77 -28.84 -21.41
CA ALA A 585 -23.74 -28.47 -20.36
C ALA A 585 -24.57 -29.70 -19.92
N SER A 586 -24.63 -29.95 -18.60
CA SER A 586 -25.39 -31.07 -18.00
C SER A 586 -26.90 -30.85 -17.94
N GLY A 587 -27.36 -29.61 -18.15
CA GLY A 587 -28.77 -29.19 -18.01
C GLY A 587 -29.21 -28.89 -16.58
N ILE A 588 -28.39 -29.18 -15.57
CA ILE A 588 -28.71 -28.92 -14.15
C ILE A 588 -28.71 -27.41 -13.87
N ASP A 589 -27.71 -26.70 -14.38
CA ASP A 589 -27.39 -25.33 -13.96
C ASP A 589 -28.43 -24.33 -14.49
N ASN A 590 -28.80 -24.41 -15.77
CA ASN A 590 -29.88 -23.63 -16.38
C ASN A 590 -31.28 -23.98 -15.81
N THR A 591 -31.55 -25.26 -15.54
CA THR A 591 -32.82 -25.68 -14.93
C THR A 591 -32.96 -25.07 -13.54
N LEU A 592 -31.93 -25.16 -12.70
CA LEU A 592 -31.94 -24.51 -11.38
C LEU A 592 -32.04 -23.00 -11.47
N ALA A 593 -31.23 -22.39 -12.35
CA ALA A 593 -31.21 -20.94 -12.54
C ALA A 593 -32.57 -20.37 -12.98
N THR A 594 -33.35 -21.16 -13.71
CA THR A 594 -34.68 -20.78 -14.19
C THR A 594 -35.76 -21.08 -13.15
N TYR A 595 -35.91 -22.35 -12.76
CA TYR A 595 -37.08 -22.77 -11.98
C TYR A 595 -36.95 -22.55 -10.48
N GLY A 596 -35.72 -22.44 -9.96
CA GLY A 596 -35.48 -22.13 -8.55
C GLY A 596 -36.08 -23.16 -7.58
N ARG A 597 -35.92 -24.47 -7.86
CA ARG A 597 -36.44 -25.56 -7.01
C ARG A 597 -35.36 -26.61 -6.76
N PHE A 598 -35.45 -27.32 -5.64
CA PHE A 598 -34.60 -28.48 -5.40
C PHE A 598 -34.81 -29.56 -6.47
N ILE A 599 -33.70 -30.06 -7.01
CA ILE A 599 -33.71 -31.14 -7.98
C ILE A 599 -32.83 -32.29 -7.55
N GLN A 600 -33.37 -33.49 -7.67
CA GLN A 600 -32.61 -34.72 -7.75
C GLN A 600 -32.33 -35.01 -9.22
N PHE A 601 -31.05 -35.10 -9.56
CA PHE A 601 -30.59 -35.32 -10.92
C PHE A 601 -29.84 -36.64 -11.02
N LYS A 602 -30.09 -37.39 -12.10
CA LYS A 602 -29.25 -38.53 -12.51
C LYS A 602 -28.88 -38.38 -13.99
N LYS A 603 -27.59 -38.47 -14.28
CA LYS A 603 -27.09 -38.43 -15.65
C LYS A 603 -27.59 -39.66 -16.44
N GLY A 604 -28.16 -39.42 -17.61
CA GLY A 604 -28.73 -40.45 -18.49
C GLY A 604 -29.04 -39.87 -19.87
N THR A 605 -29.56 -40.68 -20.80
CA THR A 605 -30.07 -40.21 -22.10
C THR A 605 -31.49 -40.76 -22.30
N PRO A 606 -32.55 -39.98 -21.99
CA PRO A 606 -32.53 -38.62 -21.43
C PRO A 606 -32.12 -38.57 -19.94
N PRO A 607 -31.67 -37.41 -19.42
CA PRO A 607 -31.38 -37.23 -18.00
C PRO A 607 -32.66 -37.34 -17.17
N ILE A 608 -32.55 -37.86 -15.94
CA ILE A 608 -33.66 -37.94 -14.99
C ILE A 608 -33.56 -36.74 -14.05
N MET A 609 -34.62 -35.93 -14.00
CA MET A 609 -34.76 -34.79 -13.08
C MET A 609 -36.07 -34.94 -12.31
N GLN A 610 -35.99 -34.96 -10.99
CA GLN A 610 -37.14 -35.03 -10.11
C GLN A 610 -37.10 -33.88 -9.11
N ASN A 611 -38.22 -33.17 -8.96
CA ASN A 611 -38.32 -32.11 -7.96
C ASN A 611 -38.39 -32.74 -6.57
N ILE A 612 -37.66 -32.17 -5.62
CA ILE A 612 -37.81 -32.50 -4.20
C ILE A 612 -38.65 -31.39 -3.58
N GLU A 613 -39.75 -31.75 -2.93
CA GLU A 613 -40.59 -30.80 -2.21
C GLU A 613 -39.98 -30.49 -0.85
N VAL A 614 -39.71 -29.21 -0.59
CA VAL A 614 -39.15 -28.71 0.66
C VAL A 614 -40.24 -27.98 1.44
N LYS A 615 -40.60 -28.52 2.61
CA LYS A 615 -41.69 -28.00 3.44
C LYS A 615 -41.39 -26.61 3.99
N GLU A 616 -40.18 -26.43 4.52
CA GLU A 616 -39.72 -25.19 5.14
C GLU A 616 -38.36 -24.79 4.56
N PRO A 617 -38.11 -23.48 4.32
CA PRO A 617 -36.83 -23.02 3.83
C PRO A 617 -35.68 -23.50 4.72
N ILE A 618 -34.63 -24.03 4.10
CA ILE A 618 -33.46 -24.54 4.82
C ILE A 618 -32.42 -23.41 4.87
N ARG A 619 -32.06 -22.98 6.08
CA ARG A 619 -31.05 -21.94 6.28
C ARG A 619 -29.65 -22.51 6.13
N VAL A 620 -28.87 -21.91 5.23
CA VAL A 620 -27.48 -22.30 4.95
C VAL A 620 -26.53 -21.11 4.95
N VAL A 621 -25.27 -21.37 5.29
CA VAL A 621 -24.16 -20.43 5.13
C VAL A 621 -23.25 -20.92 4.02
N ILE A 622 -23.00 -20.07 3.03
CA ILE A 622 -22.09 -20.34 1.91
C ILE A 622 -20.77 -19.61 2.19
N GLY A 623 -19.69 -20.35 2.40
CA GLY A 623 -18.35 -19.81 2.63
C GLY A 623 -17.50 -19.83 1.36
N LEU A 624 -16.69 -18.80 1.10
CA LEU A 624 -15.87 -18.67 -0.11
C LEU A 624 -14.39 -18.50 0.21
N THR A 625 -13.56 -19.31 -0.45
CA THR A 625 -12.12 -19.45 -0.19
C THR A 625 -11.22 -18.40 -0.87
N TRP A 626 -11.78 -17.45 -1.62
CA TRP A 626 -11.06 -16.50 -2.52
C TRP A 626 -10.22 -17.15 -3.64
N VAL A 627 -10.05 -18.47 -3.63
CA VAL A 627 -9.35 -19.24 -4.65
C VAL A 627 -10.35 -19.63 -5.74
N GLU A 628 -10.12 -19.22 -6.98
CA GLU A 628 -10.95 -19.64 -8.11
C GLU A 628 -10.96 -21.17 -8.27
N SER A 629 -12.14 -21.75 -8.47
CA SER A 629 -12.26 -23.21 -8.64
C SER A 629 -11.73 -23.63 -10.02
N LEU A 630 -10.70 -24.49 -10.02
CA LEU A 630 -10.24 -25.18 -11.23
C LEU A 630 -11.06 -26.46 -11.48
N THR A 631 -12.39 -26.33 -11.60
CA THR A 631 -13.33 -27.46 -11.73
C THR A 631 -12.91 -28.44 -12.82
N ALA A 632 -12.51 -27.97 -14.01
CA ALA A 632 -12.06 -28.82 -15.11
C ALA A 632 -10.81 -29.66 -14.75
N LYS A 633 -9.89 -29.08 -13.99
CA LYS A 633 -8.68 -29.77 -13.52
C LYS A 633 -9.03 -30.86 -12.51
N MET A 634 -9.95 -30.59 -11.59
CA MET A 634 -10.42 -31.57 -10.60
C MET A 634 -11.15 -32.73 -11.26
N VAL A 635 -12.07 -32.45 -12.19
CA VAL A 635 -12.78 -33.48 -12.96
C VAL A 635 -11.80 -34.35 -13.75
N THR A 636 -10.81 -33.75 -14.41
CA THR A 636 -9.76 -34.49 -15.14
C THR A 636 -8.93 -35.37 -14.21
N ARG A 637 -8.60 -34.87 -13.01
CA ARG A 637 -7.86 -35.63 -12.00
C ARG A 637 -8.65 -36.85 -11.53
N VAL A 638 -9.94 -36.68 -11.19
CA VAL A 638 -10.80 -37.78 -10.76
C VAL A 638 -10.98 -38.80 -11.89
N ALA A 639 -11.18 -38.35 -13.13
CA ALA A 639 -11.29 -39.25 -14.29
C ALA A 639 -10.04 -40.11 -14.47
N LYS A 640 -8.85 -39.50 -14.41
CA LYS A 640 -7.57 -40.22 -14.50
C LYS A 640 -7.38 -41.21 -13.35
N ALA A 641 -7.76 -40.84 -12.13
CA ALA A 641 -7.64 -41.71 -10.97
C ALA A 641 -8.64 -42.88 -11.01
N TRP A 642 -9.86 -42.64 -11.49
CA TRP A 642 -10.87 -43.66 -11.76
C TRP A 642 -10.40 -44.66 -12.81
N GLU A 643 -9.79 -44.21 -13.91
CA GLU A 643 -9.20 -45.11 -14.92
C GLU A 643 -8.11 -46.02 -14.32
N GLY A 644 -7.30 -45.48 -13.41
CA GLY A 644 -6.26 -46.23 -12.71
C GLY A 644 -6.78 -47.26 -11.71
N ASN A 645 -7.97 -47.08 -11.13
CA ASN A 645 -8.59 -48.05 -10.21
C ASN A 645 -10.13 -47.94 -10.19
N LYS A 646 -10.77 -48.45 -11.24
CA LYS A 646 -12.23 -48.38 -11.40
C LYS A 646 -13.00 -49.02 -10.25
N LYS A 647 -12.52 -50.15 -9.72
CA LYS A 647 -13.21 -50.89 -8.64
C LYS A 647 -13.32 -50.04 -7.38
N LEU A 648 -12.23 -49.40 -6.94
CA LEU A 648 -12.21 -48.56 -5.75
C LEU A 648 -13.10 -47.34 -5.91
N TYR A 649 -12.93 -46.60 -7.00
CA TYR A 649 -13.67 -45.36 -7.23
C TYR A 649 -15.17 -45.62 -7.47
N ASN A 650 -15.55 -46.70 -8.16
CA ASN A 650 -16.95 -47.09 -8.29
C ASN A 650 -17.58 -47.40 -6.93
N HIS A 651 -16.84 -48.01 -6.00
CA HIS A 651 -17.35 -48.23 -4.66
C HIS A 651 -17.59 -46.90 -3.93
N ILE A 652 -16.66 -45.94 -4.03
CA ILE A 652 -16.86 -44.59 -3.48
C ILE A 652 -18.10 -43.91 -4.11
N PHE A 653 -18.27 -44.01 -5.44
CA PHE A 653 -19.43 -43.41 -6.12
C PHE A 653 -20.77 -44.07 -5.74
N LEU A 654 -20.78 -45.37 -5.47
CA LEU A 654 -21.95 -46.08 -4.94
C LEU A 654 -22.29 -45.62 -3.52
N GLN A 655 -21.29 -45.46 -2.64
CA GLN A 655 -21.50 -44.94 -1.29
C GLN A 655 -22.04 -43.50 -1.33
N ILE A 656 -21.49 -42.63 -2.19
CA ILE A 656 -22.05 -41.29 -2.40
C ILE A 656 -23.50 -41.36 -2.91
N ASP A 657 -23.84 -42.30 -3.80
CA ASP A 657 -25.20 -42.47 -4.32
C ASP A 657 -26.21 -42.82 -3.21
N GLU A 658 -25.84 -43.73 -2.31
CA GLU A 658 -26.63 -44.10 -1.14
C GLU A 658 -26.91 -42.88 -0.25
N LEU A 659 -25.87 -42.09 0.06
CA LEU A 659 -26.02 -40.85 0.84
C LEU A 659 -26.96 -39.85 0.15
N VAL A 660 -26.91 -39.73 -1.18
CA VAL A 660 -27.77 -38.82 -1.94
C VAL A 660 -29.24 -39.24 -1.81
N LEU A 661 -29.54 -40.53 -1.93
CA LEU A 661 -30.91 -41.03 -1.80
C LEU A 661 -31.47 -40.83 -0.39
N GLU A 662 -30.66 -41.10 0.64
CA GLU A 662 -31.02 -40.84 2.03
C GLU A 662 -31.22 -39.34 2.32
N ALA A 663 -30.35 -38.48 1.77
CA ALA A 663 -30.48 -37.04 1.92
C ALA A 663 -31.75 -36.51 1.27
N GLY A 664 -32.18 -37.10 0.14
CA GLY A 664 -33.46 -36.77 -0.51
C GLY A 664 -34.66 -37.02 0.41
N GLU A 665 -34.67 -38.14 1.14
CA GLU A 665 -35.71 -38.44 2.12
C GLU A 665 -35.62 -37.55 3.37
N ALA A 666 -34.40 -37.25 3.84
CA ALA A 666 -34.18 -36.32 4.95
C ALA A 666 -34.74 -34.91 4.64
N ILE A 667 -34.53 -34.41 3.42
CA ILE A 667 -35.08 -33.12 2.97
C ILE A 667 -36.62 -33.16 2.93
N LYS A 668 -37.23 -34.21 2.37
CA LYS A 668 -38.71 -34.35 2.30
C LYS A 668 -39.36 -34.42 3.68
N THR A 669 -38.69 -35.08 4.62
CA THR A 669 -39.19 -35.29 5.99
C THR A 669 -38.87 -34.11 6.91
N GLY A 670 -37.93 -33.23 6.53
CA GLY A 670 -37.47 -32.10 7.34
C GLY A 670 -36.41 -32.48 8.38
N ASN A 671 -35.78 -33.64 8.27
CA ASN A 671 -34.76 -34.11 9.21
C ASN A 671 -33.38 -33.48 8.90
N LEU A 672 -33.17 -32.25 9.37
CA LEU A 672 -31.94 -31.48 9.09
C LEU A 672 -30.71 -32.03 9.82
N GLU A 673 -30.86 -32.68 10.98
CA GLU A 673 -29.74 -33.33 11.67
C GLU A 673 -29.19 -34.48 10.85
N GLN A 674 -30.06 -35.34 10.33
CA GLN A 674 -29.66 -36.43 9.44
C GLN A 674 -29.03 -35.89 8.15
N LEU A 675 -29.61 -34.85 7.56
CA LEU A 675 -29.02 -34.21 6.38
C LEU A 675 -27.60 -33.67 6.65
N GLY A 676 -27.39 -33.03 7.79
CA GLY A 676 -26.08 -32.53 8.21
C GLY A 676 -25.04 -33.64 8.36
N GLU A 677 -25.41 -34.76 8.97
CA GLU A 677 -24.51 -35.90 9.11
C GLU A 677 -24.16 -36.52 7.75
N LEU A 678 -25.13 -36.71 6.86
CA LEU A 678 -24.91 -37.19 5.50
C LEU A 678 -23.98 -36.25 4.71
N MET A 679 -24.12 -34.93 4.88
CA MET A 679 -23.19 -33.94 4.30
C MET A 679 -21.77 -34.11 4.82
N ASN A 680 -21.60 -34.39 6.12
CA ASN A 680 -20.28 -34.58 6.72
C ASN A 680 -19.59 -35.83 6.21
N ILE A 681 -20.31 -36.95 6.11
CA ILE A 681 -19.81 -38.21 5.54
C ILE A 681 -19.45 -38.02 4.07
N ASN A 682 -20.30 -37.34 3.30
CA ASN A 682 -20.02 -37.04 1.89
C ASN A 682 -18.72 -36.23 1.72
N GLN A 683 -18.42 -35.26 2.60
CA GLN A 683 -17.13 -34.56 2.56
C GLN A 683 -15.94 -35.51 2.75
N GLY A 684 -16.06 -36.52 3.62
CA GLY A 684 -15.05 -37.57 3.79
C GLY A 684 -14.76 -38.32 2.47
N TYR A 685 -15.80 -38.67 1.71
CA TYR A 685 -15.63 -39.28 0.39
C TYR A 685 -15.03 -38.31 -0.63
N LEU A 686 -15.39 -37.02 -0.60
CA LEU A 686 -14.78 -36.01 -1.46
C LEU A 686 -13.29 -35.78 -1.14
N ASN A 687 -12.90 -35.89 0.14
CA ASN A 687 -11.50 -35.95 0.56
C ASN A 687 -10.79 -37.19 0.00
N ALA A 688 -11.44 -38.36 0.03
CA ALA A 688 -10.89 -39.59 -0.58
C ALA A 688 -10.71 -39.46 -2.11
N LEU A 689 -11.58 -38.71 -2.78
CA LEU A 689 -11.45 -38.35 -4.20
C LEU A 689 -10.38 -37.27 -4.47
N GLN A 690 -9.78 -36.70 -3.43
CA GLN A 690 -8.73 -35.68 -3.49
C GLN A 690 -9.14 -34.40 -4.22
N VAL A 691 -10.41 -34.01 -4.05
CA VAL A 691 -10.97 -32.78 -4.65
C VAL A 691 -11.10 -31.62 -3.65
N SER A 692 -10.86 -31.85 -2.36
CA SER A 692 -10.77 -30.78 -1.36
C SER A 692 -9.36 -30.19 -1.23
N GLY A 693 -9.25 -29.03 -0.59
CA GLY A 693 -8.01 -28.28 -0.38
C GLY A 693 -7.96 -27.65 1.01
N ARG A 694 -6.81 -27.09 1.40
CA ARG A 694 -6.58 -26.57 2.75
C ARG A 694 -7.62 -25.51 3.15
N GLU A 695 -7.88 -24.56 2.28
CA GLU A 695 -8.80 -23.44 2.53
C GLU A 695 -10.25 -23.94 2.66
N ILE A 696 -10.64 -24.96 1.89
CA ILE A 696 -11.96 -25.60 1.98
C ILE A 696 -12.13 -26.30 3.33
N GLU A 697 -11.13 -27.11 3.74
CA GLU A 697 -11.18 -27.82 5.01
C GLU A 697 -11.17 -26.87 6.20
N GLU A 698 -10.43 -25.77 6.13
CA GLU A 698 -10.41 -24.74 7.18
C GLU A 698 -11.79 -24.09 7.37
N ILE A 699 -12.47 -23.69 6.30
CA ILE A 699 -13.82 -23.10 6.44
C ILE A 699 -14.84 -24.14 6.94
N ILE A 700 -14.74 -25.40 6.51
CA ILE A 700 -15.60 -26.49 7.00
C ILE A 700 -15.40 -26.69 8.50
N ASP A 701 -14.16 -26.72 8.96
CA ASP A 701 -13.82 -26.89 10.37
C ASP A 701 -14.35 -25.72 11.22
N ILE A 702 -14.17 -24.48 10.73
CA ILE A 702 -14.75 -23.28 11.36
C ILE A 702 -16.26 -23.40 11.44
N ALA A 703 -16.94 -23.79 10.36
CA ALA A 703 -18.40 -23.87 10.33
C ALA A 703 -18.94 -24.91 11.32
N ARG A 704 -18.35 -26.12 11.33
CA ARG A 704 -18.75 -27.20 12.24
C ARG A 704 -18.47 -26.83 13.70
N SER A 705 -17.29 -26.28 13.98
CA SER A 705 -16.89 -25.85 15.33
C SER A 705 -17.76 -24.73 15.90
N ASN A 706 -18.46 -23.98 15.03
CA ASN A 706 -19.36 -22.89 15.41
C ASN A 706 -20.85 -23.26 15.28
N GLY A 707 -21.17 -24.56 15.18
CA GLY A 707 -22.55 -25.05 15.33
C GLY A 707 -23.31 -25.30 14.03
N ALA A 708 -22.63 -25.46 12.89
CA ALA A 708 -23.25 -26.04 11.70
C ALA A 708 -23.53 -27.54 11.89
N LEU A 709 -24.73 -28.01 11.56
CA LEU A 709 -25.12 -29.42 11.64
C LEU A 709 -24.29 -30.29 10.68
N GLY A 710 -23.98 -29.72 9.51
CA GLY A 710 -23.04 -30.32 8.58
C GLY A 710 -22.47 -29.27 7.65
N ALA A 711 -21.23 -29.49 7.20
CA ALA A 711 -20.59 -28.58 6.25
C ALA A 711 -19.70 -29.36 5.28
N LYS A 712 -19.71 -28.95 4.01
CA LYS A 712 -18.90 -29.60 2.98
C LYS A 712 -18.61 -28.68 1.80
N LEU A 713 -17.68 -29.10 0.94
CA LEU A 713 -17.43 -28.41 -0.32
C LEU A 713 -18.67 -28.47 -1.22
N THR A 714 -18.87 -27.47 -2.07
CA THR A 714 -19.91 -27.51 -3.10
C THR A 714 -19.32 -27.16 -4.47
N GLY A 715 -19.69 -27.92 -5.51
CA GLY A 715 -19.14 -27.78 -6.85
C GLY A 715 -17.91 -28.65 -7.14
N GLY A 716 -17.01 -28.18 -8.01
CA GLY A 716 -15.92 -29.00 -8.58
C GLY A 716 -14.73 -29.26 -7.66
N GLY A 717 -14.56 -28.50 -6.58
CA GLY A 717 -13.42 -28.58 -5.66
C GLY A 717 -12.15 -27.84 -6.15
N GLY A 718 -11.06 -27.98 -5.39
CA GLY A 718 -9.76 -27.35 -5.65
C GLY A 718 -9.68 -25.84 -5.39
N GLY A 719 -10.64 -25.31 -4.62
CA GLY A 719 -10.96 -23.90 -4.43
C GLY A 719 -12.47 -23.68 -4.54
N GLY A 720 -12.95 -22.44 -4.43
CA GLY A 720 -14.36 -22.08 -4.60
C GLY A 720 -15.11 -21.99 -3.27
N ALA A 721 -16.21 -22.74 -3.16
CA ALA A 721 -17.23 -22.57 -2.12
C ALA A 721 -17.43 -23.81 -1.24
N ILE A 722 -17.85 -23.56 -0.01
CA ILE A 722 -18.42 -24.57 0.90
C ILE A 722 -19.86 -24.20 1.21
N ILE A 723 -20.63 -25.19 1.64
CA ILE A 723 -21.96 -25.02 2.18
C ILE A 723 -22.03 -25.62 3.58
N ALA A 724 -22.58 -24.84 4.51
CA ALA A 724 -22.84 -25.23 5.89
C ALA A 724 -24.35 -25.15 6.17
N LEU A 725 -24.90 -26.24 6.73
CA LEU A 725 -26.28 -26.36 7.16
C LEU A 725 -26.43 -25.75 8.55
N CYS A 726 -27.14 -24.63 8.64
CA CYS A 726 -27.18 -23.79 9.84
C CYS A 726 -28.62 -23.31 10.13
N PRO A 727 -29.53 -24.18 10.60
CA PRO A 727 -30.89 -23.76 10.94
C PRO A 727 -30.92 -22.65 12.00
N ASP A 728 -30.15 -22.81 13.08
CA ASP A 728 -30.19 -21.88 14.23
C ASP A 728 -28.93 -21.00 14.36
N ASN A 729 -27.74 -21.53 14.07
CA ASN A 729 -26.45 -20.88 14.37
C ASN A 729 -25.82 -20.11 13.19
N TRP A 730 -26.61 -19.76 12.17
CA TRP A 730 -26.07 -19.19 10.93
C TRP A 730 -25.33 -17.86 11.13
N GLU A 731 -25.75 -17.00 12.06
CA GLU A 731 -25.06 -15.74 12.38
C GLU A 731 -23.66 -15.98 12.94
N ILE A 732 -23.56 -16.91 13.90
CA ILE A 732 -22.30 -17.26 14.57
C ILE A 732 -21.33 -17.86 13.55
N VAL A 733 -21.83 -18.80 12.74
CA VAL A 733 -21.04 -19.45 11.68
C VAL A 733 -20.56 -18.43 10.64
N ALA A 734 -21.45 -17.58 10.11
CA ALA A 734 -21.09 -16.58 9.12
C ALA A 734 -20.07 -15.56 9.67
N LYS A 735 -20.23 -15.13 10.93
CA LYS A 735 -19.28 -14.24 11.59
C LYS A 735 -17.92 -14.89 11.80
N ALA A 736 -17.88 -16.15 12.22
CA ALA A 736 -16.65 -16.90 12.42
C ALA A 736 -15.87 -17.07 11.10
N ILE A 737 -16.56 -17.41 10.01
CA ILE A 737 -15.94 -17.51 8.67
C ILE A 737 -15.35 -16.17 8.23
N ARG A 738 -16.07 -15.05 8.43
CA ARG A 738 -15.58 -13.70 8.10
C ARG A 738 -14.37 -13.28 8.95
N ALA A 739 -14.40 -13.59 10.25
CA ALA A 739 -13.30 -13.29 11.16
C ALA A 739 -12.00 -14.03 10.78
N ALA A 740 -12.11 -15.20 10.14
CA ALA A 740 -10.97 -15.94 9.61
C ALA A 740 -10.45 -15.42 8.25
N GLY A 741 -11.03 -14.35 7.70
CA GLY A 741 -10.60 -13.72 6.45
C GLY A 741 -11.28 -14.26 5.19
N TYR A 742 -12.30 -15.11 5.32
CA TYR A 742 -13.08 -15.67 4.20
C TYR A 742 -14.40 -14.91 3.98
N GLN A 743 -15.04 -15.05 2.81
CA GLN A 743 -16.40 -14.49 2.64
C GLN A 743 -17.45 -15.48 3.12
N ALA A 744 -18.55 -14.97 3.69
CA ALA A 744 -19.70 -15.77 4.08
C ALA A 744 -21.01 -15.10 3.63
N MET A 745 -21.88 -15.86 2.98
CA MET A 745 -23.21 -15.46 2.54
C MET A 745 -24.25 -16.35 3.20
N VAL A 746 -25.44 -15.80 3.48
CA VAL A 746 -26.55 -16.54 4.10
C VAL A 746 -27.66 -16.69 3.08
N ALA A 747 -28.21 -17.89 2.96
CA ALA A 747 -29.31 -18.15 2.03
C ALA A 747 -30.37 -19.04 2.68
N ASP A 748 -31.63 -18.76 2.34
CA ASP A 748 -32.74 -19.68 2.56
C ASP A 748 -32.99 -20.43 1.26
N ILE A 749 -32.71 -21.73 1.24
CA ILE A 749 -32.91 -22.56 0.07
C ILE A 749 -34.26 -23.26 0.17
N LYS A 750 -35.08 -23.17 -0.87
CA LYS A 750 -36.41 -23.78 -0.96
C LYS A 750 -36.67 -24.39 -2.33
#